data_AF-A0A1V0DCU8-F1
#
_entry.id   AF-A0A1V0DCU8-F1
#
_cell.length_a   1.000
_cell.length_b   1.000
_cell.length_c   1.000
_cell.angle_alpha   90.00
_cell.angle_beta   90.00
_cell.angle_gamma   90.00
#
_symmetry.space_group_name_H-M   'P 1'
#
loop_
_entity.id
_entity.type
_entity.pdbx_description
1 polymer ?
#
loop_
_entity_poly.entity_id
_entity_poly.type
_entity_poly.pdbx_seq_one_letter_code
_entity_poly.pdbx_strand_id
1 'polypeptide(L)'
;METRPSSTPLDDLRALLLGKDRRPLPDLLSDLAPLLPADVYDPALNAALSIGLMGRSARLDALAQLLLHAPEPVRRVWLERALPHMPPLADYLPDVLLAPARAALENTADAYDQENRARALAALVQRLPEPQGNVLLTAEMLRVVEERRWDWERVLAALAPGLRGAPARTAAPVLLDAARGMASAFHRARVLIHLLPFLPASEGDAARDDALAAARAADAPALLAALRPHVAPHDREALWHEALTRTRALPDPAERAETLATLAPYADPQDRPALHDEIQAIDLASLDSWTITRWFDPPPQEERPALPAFLSPVQQEQALDAVYDEPWPLRRAWLLAGMIPALAPEPLSRVLGRTADLEEPALQALVLRALAPVLSDDLLPDTLAATLALADERWRLWVLDAFVAHRPALANDPLVTAQAPLFRERTAMLLDRLDEEQQRTVLLEWIDVIWDHFGGSGPPAQQQQQQQQQQQQQQQQQQQQQQQQQQQQQQQQQQQQQQQQQQQQQQQQQQQQQQQQQQGAPPPEAYDLQEPSGEAEDEDAWEEAGEDTGAWEDFPASGPAGGGSAAGPPPSPAPHHGPPRSRRPAWWRPGGGAATTRPPRTEVVNTGFADPHRPDQPIRPYLPLIQGRAYYFWLEVGAPVVGAIDAVPTDLPREHLPDGARLTVALFGFDGEIGLTAGADVGEIQIRPDRSVRVTRPVGHPEGLSDEALLDRRLFFPIHLPRHTGTLRLRCNLYYEQVLVQSHLVQARVVSGPIGRAGRSVLAAAGRIARRVNGEALLARLLPSRLQTRIDYTLSHTLRPERLARLEPHRLSLLLNDNGNGTHGFRFFGRDDQAAFKQDATLSGQELQNLIDQARGALRQAAWGDATPWHHQPYRYDGPADEDRLRGDLVRLARWGYRFYDTLIDRLAAGGATDRVAIRTAVKTLKRLMQTPGYVQVASKDSARHVVPVALFYDHALDTTLPTERYRLCPAFLDALHTRTPLLTTACFQGHCPSTEHDDVVCPAGFWGFRHHIGLPVTIGGSLRDLATEIPVEATPQLTVAVSTDQAFVRRPAHEQALQGLRDDLGWHYAATRDDALALMQTTPAHLLYFYCHGGLQNDLPYLQVGAPEEHGYITRDLLRNRDIFWTAPQPLVFLNGCHTTALEPEQALNLVSGFIETANAAGVLGTEITVFEPLACAFAEECLRLFLDEVPIGEAVRRARLTLLQDGNPLGLVYIPFVIASLRMVRAGPQAPSPGEA
;
A
#
# COMPACT_ATOMS: atom_id res chain seq x y z
N MET A 1 -65.34 -10.06 15.51
CA MET A 1 -64.81 -9.82 14.15
C MET A 1 -64.61 -8.33 14.00
N GLU A 2 -63.37 -7.88 14.07
CA GLU A 2 -62.96 -6.61 13.47
C GLU A 2 -61.93 -6.98 12.41
N THR A 3 -62.08 -6.44 11.21
CA THR A 3 -61.15 -6.69 10.11
C THR A 3 -59.88 -5.88 10.36
N ARG A 4 -58.82 -6.54 10.84
CA ARG A 4 -57.46 -5.99 10.69
C ARG A 4 -57.26 -5.64 9.20
N PRO A 5 -56.66 -4.49 8.86
CA PRO A 5 -56.19 -4.28 7.49
C PRO A 5 -55.20 -5.41 7.15
N SER A 6 -55.15 -5.82 5.89
CA SER A 6 -54.16 -6.80 5.43
C SER A 6 -52.76 -6.19 5.54
N SER A 7 -52.02 -6.56 6.59
CA SER A 7 -50.61 -6.20 6.69
C SER A 7 -49.84 -6.83 5.54
N THR A 8 -48.88 -6.08 4.99
CA THR A 8 -47.93 -6.66 4.03
C THR A 8 -46.89 -7.49 4.79
N PRO A 9 -46.19 -8.43 4.13
CA PRO A 9 -45.07 -9.13 4.77
C PRO A 9 -43.98 -8.17 5.26
N LEU A 10 -43.87 -6.99 4.65
CA LEU A 10 -42.92 -5.94 5.03
C LEU A 10 -43.36 -5.23 6.32
N ASP A 11 -44.66 -5.00 6.51
CA ASP A 11 -45.21 -4.46 7.76
C ASP A 11 -45.12 -5.48 8.91
N ASP A 12 -45.41 -6.75 8.62
CA ASP A 12 -45.26 -7.85 9.58
C ASP A 12 -43.78 -8.01 9.99
N LEU A 13 -42.84 -7.92 9.06
CA LEU A 13 -41.40 -8.00 9.35
C LEU A 13 -40.88 -6.75 10.07
N ARG A 14 -41.34 -5.54 9.69
CA ARG A 14 -41.05 -4.31 10.44
C ARG A 14 -41.55 -4.41 11.88
N ALA A 15 -42.76 -4.92 12.11
CA ALA A 15 -43.27 -5.16 13.46
C ALA A 15 -42.40 -6.16 14.23
N LEU A 16 -41.88 -7.21 13.56
CA LEU A 16 -41.03 -8.24 14.18
C LEU A 16 -39.58 -7.77 14.44
N LEU A 17 -39.03 -6.85 13.64
CA LEU A 17 -37.64 -6.34 13.76
C LEU A 17 -37.52 -5.00 14.50
N LEU A 18 -38.56 -4.18 14.52
CA LEU A 18 -38.53 -2.86 15.17
C LEU A 18 -39.48 -2.76 16.38
N GLY A 19 -40.52 -3.60 16.47
CA GLY A 19 -41.60 -3.40 17.44
C GLY A 19 -42.48 -2.20 17.09
N LYS A 20 -43.53 -1.95 17.90
CA LYS A 20 -44.40 -0.77 17.73
C LYS A 20 -43.81 0.52 18.29
N ASP A 21 -42.78 0.38 19.12
CA ASP A 21 -42.06 1.43 19.84
C ASP A 21 -40.73 1.82 19.18
N ARG A 22 -40.33 1.11 18.11
CA ARG A 22 -39.02 1.22 17.45
C ARG A 22 -37.84 1.03 18.42
N ARG A 23 -37.98 0.14 19.40
CA ARG A 23 -36.88 -0.27 20.30
C ARG A 23 -36.28 -1.59 19.80
N PRO A 24 -35.09 -1.61 19.20
CA PRO A 24 -34.39 -2.84 18.87
C PRO A 24 -33.58 -3.34 20.06
N LEU A 25 -32.92 -4.49 19.88
CA LEU A 25 -31.96 -5.05 20.83
C LEU A 25 -30.80 -5.64 20.00
N PRO A 26 -29.52 -5.33 20.30
CA PRO A 26 -28.41 -5.69 19.42
C PRO A 26 -28.06 -7.17 19.49
N ASP A 27 -28.44 -7.86 20.57
CA ASP A 27 -28.29 -9.31 20.77
C ASP A 27 -28.92 -10.14 19.63
N LEU A 28 -29.95 -9.59 18.97
CA LEU A 28 -30.57 -10.16 17.77
C LEU A 28 -29.64 -10.25 16.55
N LEU A 29 -28.52 -9.51 16.51
CA LEU A 29 -27.51 -9.63 15.45
C LEU A 29 -26.89 -11.04 15.42
N SER A 30 -26.80 -11.72 16.57
CA SER A 30 -26.34 -13.12 16.64
C SER A 30 -27.37 -14.08 16.01
N ASP A 31 -28.64 -13.98 16.40
CA ASP A 31 -29.72 -14.84 15.90
C ASP A 31 -30.02 -14.67 14.41
N LEU A 32 -29.84 -13.44 13.89
CA LEU A 32 -30.19 -13.08 12.52
C LEU A 32 -29.00 -13.08 11.55
N ALA A 33 -27.77 -13.21 12.04
CA ALA A 33 -26.57 -13.36 11.20
C ALA A 33 -26.71 -14.39 10.05
N PRO A 34 -27.36 -15.58 10.23
CA PRO A 34 -27.53 -16.55 9.14
C PRO A 34 -28.50 -16.12 8.03
N LEU A 35 -29.28 -15.04 8.25
CA LEU A 35 -30.37 -14.57 7.39
C LEU A 35 -30.04 -13.23 6.70
N LEU A 36 -28.85 -12.66 6.90
CA LEU A 36 -28.49 -11.36 6.32
C LEU A 36 -28.04 -11.49 4.84
N PRO A 37 -28.49 -10.59 3.94
CA PRO A 37 -27.92 -10.40 2.61
C PRO A 37 -26.45 -9.99 2.64
N ALA A 38 -25.73 -10.29 1.56
CA ALA A 38 -24.27 -10.18 1.46
C ALA A 38 -23.70 -8.77 1.78
N ASP A 39 -24.44 -7.71 1.46
CA ASP A 39 -24.04 -6.31 1.66
C ASP A 39 -24.46 -5.73 3.02
N VAL A 40 -25.33 -6.43 3.75
CA VAL A 40 -25.80 -6.04 5.09
C VAL A 40 -24.79 -6.41 6.19
N TYR A 41 -23.86 -7.33 5.93
CA TYR A 41 -22.82 -7.73 6.88
C TYR A 41 -21.85 -6.60 7.23
N ASP A 42 -21.47 -5.73 6.29
CA ASP A 42 -20.54 -4.61 6.57
C ASP A 42 -21.13 -3.63 7.62
N PRO A 43 -22.37 -3.13 7.47
CA PRO A 43 -23.07 -2.38 8.52
C PRO A 43 -23.23 -3.17 9.83
N ALA A 44 -23.66 -4.43 9.77
CA ALA A 44 -23.90 -5.25 10.97
C ALA A 44 -22.62 -5.50 11.79
N LEU A 45 -21.50 -5.80 11.12
CA LEU A 45 -20.18 -5.96 11.73
C LEU A 45 -19.66 -4.64 12.29
N ASN A 46 -19.91 -3.51 11.62
CA ASN A 46 -19.54 -2.19 12.14
C ASN A 46 -20.35 -1.79 13.37
N ALA A 47 -21.65 -2.09 13.40
CA ALA A 47 -22.49 -1.89 14.58
C ALA A 47 -21.99 -2.75 15.76
N ALA A 48 -21.86 -4.07 15.57
CA ALA A 48 -21.37 -4.98 16.61
C ALA A 48 -19.95 -4.63 17.09
N LEU A 49 -19.05 -4.16 16.21
CA LEU A 49 -17.71 -3.73 16.63
C LEU A 49 -17.70 -2.38 17.35
N SER A 50 -18.74 -1.54 17.23
CA SER A 50 -18.74 -0.17 17.77
C SER A 50 -19.63 0.04 19.00
N ILE A 51 -20.70 -0.74 19.19
CA ILE A 51 -21.64 -0.56 20.30
C ILE A 51 -20.96 -0.78 21.65
N GLY A 52 -20.68 0.31 22.36
CA GLY A 52 -19.98 0.30 23.65
C GLY A 52 -20.84 -0.11 24.85
N LEU A 53 -22.17 -0.04 24.73
CA LEU A 53 -23.09 -0.36 25.83
C LEU A 53 -23.41 -1.86 25.97
N MET A 54 -23.31 -2.62 24.86
CA MET A 54 -23.66 -4.04 24.80
C MET A 54 -22.71 -4.89 25.64
N GLY A 55 -23.28 -5.79 26.46
CA GLY A 55 -22.53 -6.72 27.30
C GLY A 55 -21.48 -7.51 26.51
N ARG A 56 -20.25 -7.56 27.02
CA ARG A 56 -19.07 -7.94 26.23
C ARG A 56 -19.16 -9.31 25.59
N SER A 57 -19.67 -10.30 26.32
CA SER A 57 -19.86 -11.67 25.84
C SER A 57 -20.87 -11.76 24.68
N ALA A 58 -21.98 -11.03 24.75
CA ALA A 58 -22.99 -11.01 23.69
C ALA A 58 -22.47 -10.32 22.43
N ARG A 59 -21.66 -9.26 22.59
CA ARG A 59 -20.99 -8.55 21.50
C ARG A 59 -19.93 -9.42 20.80
N LEU A 60 -19.20 -10.24 21.54
CA LEU A 60 -18.23 -11.20 21.00
C LEU A 60 -18.92 -12.35 20.24
N ASP A 61 -20.03 -12.88 20.75
CA ASP A 61 -20.84 -13.87 20.04
C ASP A 61 -21.46 -13.30 18.76
N ALA A 62 -22.10 -12.11 18.82
CA ALA A 62 -22.65 -11.46 17.64
C ALA A 62 -21.60 -11.25 16.53
N LEU A 63 -20.38 -10.80 16.88
CA LEU A 63 -19.27 -10.72 15.92
C LEU A 63 -18.85 -12.10 15.38
N ALA A 64 -18.83 -13.14 16.22
CA ALA A 64 -18.46 -14.49 15.80
C ALA A 64 -19.50 -15.10 14.83
N GLN A 65 -20.81 -14.94 15.08
CA GLN A 65 -21.85 -15.41 14.16
C GLN A 65 -21.87 -14.59 12.86
N LEU A 66 -21.75 -13.26 12.94
CA LEU A 66 -21.66 -12.42 11.74
C LEU A 66 -20.45 -12.80 10.87
N LEU A 67 -19.28 -13.06 11.45
CA LEU A 67 -18.10 -13.53 10.71
C LEU A 67 -18.25 -14.96 10.16
N LEU A 68 -18.99 -15.83 10.84
CA LEU A 68 -19.29 -17.19 10.37
C LEU A 68 -20.11 -17.16 9.07
N HIS A 69 -21.09 -16.26 8.99
CA HIS A 69 -22.03 -16.20 7.87
C HIS A 69 -21.63 -15.18 6.78
N ALA A 70 -20.81 -14.17 7.10
CA ALA A 70 -20.36 -13.15 6.15
C ALA A 70 -19.64 -13.73 4.91
N PRO A 71 -19.82 -13.13 3.71
CA PRO A 71 -19.09 -13.49 2.50
C PRO A 71 -17.57 -13.41 2.68
N GLU A 72 -16.82 -14.30 2.01
CA GLU A 72 -15.35 -14.41 2.19
C GLU A 72 -14.56 -13.08 2.03
N PRO A 73 -14.89 -12.16 1.09
CA PRO A 73 -14.20 -10.86 1.00
C PRO A 73 -14.43 -9.98 2.24
N VAL A 74 -15.68 -9.88 2.69
CA VAL A 74 -16.09 -9.11 3.88
C VAL A 74 -15.45 -9.74 5.13
N ARG A 75 -15.63 -11.05 5.30
CA ARG A 75 -15.07 -11.85 6.39
C ARG A 75 -13.56 -11.65 6.54
N ARG A 76 -12.79 -11.67 5.44
CA ARG A 76 -11.34 -11.46 5.50
C ARG A 76 -10.99 -10.07 6.05
N VAL A 77 -11.58 -9.01 5.50
CA VAL A 77 -11.31 -7.63 5.93
C VAL A 77 -11.71 -7.43 7.39
N TRP A 78 -12.84 -8.00 7.82
CA TRP A 78 -13.29 -7.89 9.21
C TRP A 78 -12.54 -8.78 10.19
N LEU A 79 -11.96 -9.91 9.79
CA LEU A 79 -11.00 -10.64 10.63
C LEU A 79 -9.71 -9.84 10.82
N GLU A 80 -9.21 -9.19 9.75
CA GLU A 80 -8.04 -8.30 9.80
C GLU A 80 -8.29 -7.05 10.68
N ARG A 81 -9.52 -6.53 10.73
CA ARG A 81 -9.92 -5.40 11.59
C ARG A 81 -10.31 -5.78 13.03
N ALA A 82 -11.13 -6.81 13.23
CA ALA A 82 -11.76 -7.09 14.52
C ALA A 82 -10.85 -7.82 15.51
N LEU A 83 -9.97 -8.74 15.05
CA LEU A 83 -9.11 -9.51 15.96
C LEU A 83 -8.07 -8.66 16.71
N PRO A 84 -7.43 -7.63 16.11
CA PRO A 84 -6.59 -6.70 16.87
C PRO A 84 -7.40 -5.80 17.82
N HIS A 85 -8.61 -5.38 17.44
CA HIS A 85 -9.44 -4.51 18.29
C HIS A 85 -10.09 -5.23 19.47
N MET A 86 -10.48 -6.50 19.32
CA MET A 86 -11.02 -7.33 20.40
C MET A 86 -10.38 -8.74 20.39
N PRO A 87 -9.17 -8.89 20.97
CA PRO A 87 -8.46 -10.18 21.03
C PRO A 87 -9.24 -11.38 21.56
N PRO A 88 -10.14 -11.24 22.57
CA PRO A 88 -10.96 -12.35 23.05
C PRO A 88 -11.88 -13.00 22.00
N LEU A 89 -12.14 -12.32 20.87
CA LEU A 89 -12.93 -12.87 19.76
C LEU A 89 -12.37 -14.20 19.25
N ALA A 90 -11.05 -14.41 19.33
CA ALA A 90 -10.40 -15.66 18.95
C ALA A 90 -10.89 -16.90 19.74
N ASP A 91 -11.45 -16.74 20.93
CA ASP A 91 -12.07 -17.84 21.69
C ASP A 91 -13.52 -18.12 21.26
N TYR A 92 -14.21 -17.11 20.71
CA TYR A 92 -15.61 -17.20 20.27
C TYR A 92 -15.75 -17.63 18.81
N LEU A 93 -14.74 -17.43 17.96
CA LEU A 93 -14.76 -17.88 16.56
C LEU A 93 -15.05 -19.39 16.45
N PRO A 94 -16.01 -19.84 15.62
CA PRO A 94 -16.17 -21.26 15.30
C PRO A 94 -14.92 -21.85 14.63
N ASP A 95 -14.66 -23.15 14.81
CA ASP A 95 -13.41 -23.80 14.39
C ASP A 95 -13.06 -23.64 12.89
N VAL A 96 -14.08 -23.50 12.03
CA VAL A 96 -13.93 -23.23 10.60
C VAL A 96 -13.24 -21.89 10.29
N LEU A 97 -13.36 -20.90 11.18
CA LEU A 97 -12.76 -19.58 11.02
C LEU A 97 -11.32 -19.50 11.54
N LEU A 98 -10.79 -20.51 12.24
CA LEU A 98 -9.45 -20.44 12.86
C LEU A 98 -8.32 -20.29 11.82
N ALA A 99 -8.49 -20.86 10.61
CA ALA A 99 -7.51 -20.74 9.53
C ALA A 99 -7.57 -19.37 8.81
N PRO A 100 -8.75 -18.83 8.43
CA PRO A 100 -8.90 -17.43 8.03
C PRO A 100 -8.37 -16.43 9.08
N ALA A 101 -8.70 -16.61 10.36
CA ALA A 101 -8.25 -15.76 11.46
C ALA A 101 -6.72 -15.73 11.59
N ARG A 102 -6.05 -16.88 11.38
CA ARG A 102 -4.59 -16.94 11.31
C ARG A 102 -4.05 -16.11 10.15
N ALA A 103 -4.60 -16.25 8.94
CA ALA A 103 -4.15 -15.49 7.78
C ALA A 103 -4.33 -13.97 7.98
N ALA A 104 -5.43 -13.56 8.62
CA ALA A 104 -5.67 -12.18 9.01
C ALA A 104 -4.63 -11.64 10.01
N LEU A 105 -4.28 -12.44 11.04
CA LEU A 105 -3.21 -12.11 11.99
C LEU A 105 -1.79 -12.22 11.39
N GLU A 106 -1.61 -12.93 10.26
CA GLU A 106 -0.36 -12.92 9.50
C GLU A 106 -0.23 -11.65 8.64
N ASN A 107 -1.34 -11.15 8.05
CA ASN A 107 -1.35 -9.97 7.17
C ASN A 107 -1.29 -8.61 7.90
N THR A 108 -1.74 -8.53 9.16
CA THR A 108 -1.92 -7.27 9.91
C THR A 108 -0.60 -6.63 10.32
N ALA A 109 -0.05 -5.82 9.42
CA ALA A 109 1.25 -5.16 9.54
C ALA A 109 1.26 -3.82 10.33
N ASP A 110 0.11 -3.36 10.82
CA ASP A 110 -0.01 -2.02 11.41
C ASP A 110 0.78 -1.88 12.73
N ALA A 111 1.41 -0.73 12.91
CA ALA A 111 2.43 -0.51 13.92
C ALA A 111 1.89 -0.23 15.34
N TYR A 112 0.62 0.22 15.44
CA TYR A 112 0.08 0.87 16.65
C TYR A 112 -0.48 -0.05 17.73
N ASP A 113 -0.87 -1.30 17.43
CA ASP A 113 -1.37 -2.24 18.46
C ASP A 113 -0.87 -3.68 18.28
N GLN A 114 0.45 -3.83 18.36
CA GLN A 114 1.10 -5.14 18.30
C GLN A 114 0.89 -5.99 19.57
N GLU A 115 0.47 -5.41 20.70
CA GLU A 115 0.17 -6.20 21.90
C GLU A 115 -1.19 -6.90 21.77
N ASN A 116 -2.25 -6.22 21.37
CA ASN A 116 -3.55 -6.89 21.21
C ASN A 116 -3.53 -7.89 20.05
N ARG A 117 -2.83 -7.60 18.94
CA ARG A 117 -2.48 -8.59 17.90
C ARG A 117 -1.80 -9.84 18.49
N ALA A 118 -0.84 -9.66 19.40
CA ALA A 118 -0.14 -10.76 20.05
C ALA A 118 -1.02 -11.57 21.02
N ARG A 119 -1.92 -10.90 21.77
CA ARG A 119 -2.94 -11.56 22.59
C ARG A 119 -3.88 -12.41 21.72
N ALA A 120 -4.37 -11.86 20.61
CA ALA A 120 -5.24 -12.56 19.67
C ALA A 120 -4.56 -13.78 19.04
N LEU A 121 -3.26 -13.65 18.71
CA LEU A 121 -2.46 -14.76 18.21
C LEU A 121 -2.24 -15.84 19.27
N ALA A 122 -1.95 -15.47 20.52
CA ALA A 122 -1.79 -16.40 21.62
C ALA A 122 -3.08 -17.20 21.88
N ALA A 123 -4.23 -16.52 21.93
CA ALA A 123 -5.56 -17.11 22.03
C ALA A 123 -5.82 -18.13 20.91
N LEU A 124 -5.71 -17.67 19.64
CA LEU A 124 -5.95 -18.50 18.47
C LEU A 124 -5.07 -19.76 18.44
N VAL A 125 -3.80 -19.63 18.85
CA VAL A 125 -2.84 -20.74 18.91
C VAL A 125 -3.27 -21.83 19.89
N GLN A 126 -3.97 -21.52 20.99
CA GLN A 126 -4.45 -22.54 21.94
C GLN A 126 -5.47 -23.52 21.30
N ARG A 127 -6.13 -23.10 20.22
CA ARG A 127 -7.18 -23.84 19.50
C ARG A 127 -6.72 -24.46 18.18
N LEU A 128 -5.51 -24.15 17.71
CA LEU A 128 -4.96 -24.70 16.47
C LEU A 128 -4.28 -26.08 16.68
N PRO A 129 -4.37 -27.02 15.72
CA PRO A 129 -3.70 -28.31 15.82
C PRO A 129 -2.18 -28.22 16.08
N GLU A 130 -1.67 -29.11 16.94
CA GLU A 130 -0.42 -28.89 17.71
C GLU A 130 0.93 -28.82 16.96
N PRO A 131 1.09 -29.15 15.65
CA PRO A 131 2.29 -28.74 14.91
C PRO A 131 2.18 -27.35 14.27
N GLN A 132 0.97 -26.80 14.07
CA GLN A 132 0.77 -25.53 13.36
C GLN A 132 0.86 -24.32 14.31
N GLY A 133 0.02 -24.27 15.35
CA GLY A 133 -0.03 -23.13 16.27
C GLY A 133 1.29 -22.88 16.99
N ASN A 134 1.85 -23.94 17.60
CA ASN A 134 3.10 -23.90 18.34
C ASN A 134 4.30 -23.38 17.54
N VAL A 135 4.38 -23.74 16.25
CA VAL A 135 5.47 -23.32 15.36
C VAL A 135 5.34 -21.84 15.02
N LEU A 136 4.12 -21.38 14.69
CA LEU A 136 3.83 -19.99 14.39
C LEU A 136 4.16 -19.08 15.58
N LEU A 137 3.65 -19.42 16.77
CA LEU A 137 3.90 -18.65 17.98
C LEU A 137 5.38 -18.61 18.35
N THR A 138 6.07 -19.75 18.26
CA THR A 138 7.52 -19.81 18.56
C THR A 138 8.32 -18.92 17.61
N ALA A 139 7.92 -18.81 16.33
CA ALA A 139 8.55 -17.89 15.40
C ALA A 139 8.25 -16.42 15.71
N GLU A 140 7.00 -16.06 16.03
CA GLU A 140 6.64 -14.69 16.40
C GLU A 140 7.40 -14.23 17.66
N MET A 141 7.50 -15.09 18.68
CA MET A 141 8.30 -14.82 19.88
C MET A 141 9.79 -14.64 19.57
N LEU A 142 10.36 -15.46 18.68
CA LEU A 142 11.75 -15.31 18.23
C LEU A 142 11.96 -14.01 17.41
N ARG A 143 11.01 -13.63 16.56
CA ARG A 143 11.01 -12.39 15.77
C ARG A 143 11.01 -11.16 16.68
N VAL A 144 10.10 -11.13 17.67
CA VAL A 144 10.00 -10.03 18.66
C VAL A 144 11.31 -9.86 19.44
N VAL A 145 11.94 -10.97 19.84
CA VAL A 145 13.25 -10.97 20.53
C VAL A 145 14.42 -10.51 19.63
N GLU A 146 14.37 -10.77 18.32
CA GLU A 146 15.38 -10.31 17.36
C GLU A 146 15.21 -8.84 16.97
N GLU A 147 13.96 -8.37 16.83
CA GLU A 147 13.67 -6.98 16.41
C GLU A 147 13.84 -5.95 17.53
N ARG A 148 13.50 -6.29 18.79
CA ARG A 148 13.58 -5.40 19.96
C ARG A 148 12.98 -3.99 19.72
N ARG A 149 11.78 -3.93 19.11
CA ARG A 149 10.95 -2.73 19.09
C ARG A 149 10.69 -2.21 20.51
N TRP A 150 10.30 -0.93 20.66
CA TRP A 150 10.03 -0.30 21.95
C TRP A 150 8.98 -1.02 22.83
N ASP A 151 8.08 -1.78 22.21
CA ASP A 151 6.98 -2.54 22.82
C ASP A 151 7.32 -4.03 23.11
N TRP A 152 8.53 -4.49 22.79
CA TRP A 152 8.87 -5.93 22.76
C TRP A 152 8.59 -6.70 24.06
N GLU A 153 8.75 -6.10 25.23
CA GLU A 153 8.49 -6.78 26.52
C GLU A 153 7.01 -7.10 26.71
N ARG A 154 6.13 -6.16 26.34
CA ARG A 154 4.67 -6.32 26.42
C ARG A 154 4.21 -7.39 25.43
N VAL A 155 4.69 -7.30 24.19
CA VAL A 155 4.38 -8.25 23.11
C VAL A 155 4.85 -9.66 23.48
N LEU A 156 6.06 -9.84 24.00
CA LEU A 156 6.56 -11.18 24.38
C LEU A 156 5.82 -11.75 25.60
N ALA A 157 5.45 -10.91 26.57
CA ALA A 157 4.64 -11.31 27.72
C ALA A 157 3.18 -11.66 27.35
N ALA A 158 2.63 -11.06 26.29
CA ALA A 158 1.34 -11.42 25.71
C ALA A 158 1.36 -12.75 24.95
N LEU A 159 2.47 -13.08 24.26
CA LEU A 159 2.63 -14.35 23.54
C LEU A 159 2.88 -15.55 24.48
N ALA A 160 3.52 -15.33 25.63
CA ALA A 160 4.01 -16.39 26.51
C ALA A 160 2.97 -17.46 26.94
N PRO A 161 1.69 -17.14 27.24
CA PRO A 161 0.67 -18.15 27.57
C PRO A 161 0.40 -19.20 26.47
N GLY A 162 0.71 -18.90 25.21
CA GLY A 162 0.54 -19.85 24.10
C GLY A 162 1.65 -20.90 23.97
N LEU A 163 2.73 -20.82 24.77
CA LEU A 163 3.89 -21.71 24.65
C LEU A 163 3.50 -23.17 24.94
N ARG A 164 3.58 -24.04 23.91
CA ARG A 164 3.32 -25.49 24.02
C ARG A 164 4.26 -26.32 23.12
N GLY A 165 4.22 -27.63 23.31
CA GLY A 165 4.84 -28.62 22.43
C GLY A 165 6.38 -28.65 22.36
N ALA A 166 6.89 -29.24 21.27
CA ALA A 166 8.33 -29.37 20.99
C ALA A 166 9.03 -28.12 20.41
N PRO A 167 8.35 -27.20 19.68
CA PRO A 167 8.95 -25.94 19.25
C PRO A 167 9.40 -25.06 20.43
N ALA A 168 8.56 -24.89 21.45
CA ALA A 168 8.87 -24.14 22.67
C ALA A 168 10.17 -24.62 23.33
N ARG A 169 10.32 -25.94 23.57
CA ARG A 169 11.56 -26.57 24.08
C ARG A 169 12.81 -26.33 23.22
N THR A 170 12.65 -25.95 21.96
CA THR A 170 13.77 -25.69 21.03
C THR A 170 14.20 -24.21 21.03
N ALA A 171 13.32 -23.31 21.48
CA ALA A 171 13.55 -21.87 21.60
C ALA A 171 13.76 -21.39 23.05
N ALA A 172 13.35 -22.18 24.07
CA ALA A 172 13.37 -21.77 25.47
C ALA A 172 14.70 -21.15 25.97
N PRO A 173 15.91 -21.62 25.59
CA PRO A 173 17.16 -20.96 25.99
C PRO A 173 17.35 -19.54 25.42
N VAL A 174 16.76 -19.25 24.25
CA VAL A 174 16.75 -17.90 23.66
C VAL A 174 15.78 -16.98 24.40
N LEU A 175 14.59 -17.51 24.71
CA LEU A 175 13.55 -16.78 25.42
C LEU A 175 13.93 -16.52 26.89
N LEU A 176 14.71 -17.41 27.52
CA LEU A 176 15.28 -17.24 28.86
C LEU A 176 16.33 -16.10 28.90
N ASP A 177 17.24 -16.05 27.93
CA ASP A 177 18.21 -14.95 27.77
C ASP A 177 17.50 -13.60 27.54
N ALA A 178 16.45 -13.60 26.71
CA ALA A 178 15.61 -12.43 26.49
C ALA A 178 14.86 -11.99 27.75
N ALA A 179 14.21 -12.91 28.46
CA ALA A 179 13.45 -12.60 29.68
C ALA A 179 14.35 -12.04 30.79
N ARG A 180 15.55 -12.60 30.99
CA ARG A 180 16.57 -12.07 31.91
C ARG A 180 17.00 -10.64 31.57
N GLY A 181 16.95 -10.27 30.29
CA GLY A 181 17.24 -8.92 29.80
C GLY A 181 16.09 -7.91 29.84
N MET A 182 14.89 -8.28 30.33
CA MET A 182 13.76 -7.36 30.44
C MET A 182 13.92 -6.40 31.62
N ALA A 183 13.52 -5.14 31.43
CA ALA A 183 13.43 -4.15 32.50
C ALA A 183 12.24 -4.43 33.43
N SER A 184 11.04 -4.63 32.88
CA SER A 184 9.82 -4.85 33.67
C SER A 184 9.89 -6.14 34.47
N ALA A 185 9.86 -6.03 35.80
CA ALA A 185 9.82 -7.19 36.69
C ALA A 185 8.57 -8.05 36.47
N PHE A 186 7.43 -7.42 36.16
CA PHE A 186 6.17 -8.11 35.86
C PHE A 186 6.23 -8.90 34.55
N HIS A 187 6.71 -8.30 33.45
CA HIS A 187 6.89 -9.02 32.18
C HIS A 187 7.91 -10.15 32.31
N ARG A 188 9.04 -9.87 32.98
CA ARG A 188 10.10 -10.85 33.26
C ARG A 188 9.55 -12.07 34.02
N ALA A 189 8.84 -11.85 35.12
CA ALA A 189 8.20 -12.91 35.89
C ALA A 189 7.19 -13.71 35.03
N ARG A 190 6.27 -13.02 34.33
CA ARG A 190 5.24 -13.65 33.49
C ARG A 190 5.86 -14.52 32.39
N VAL A 191 6.90 -14.06 31.69
CA VAL A 191 7.57 -14.84 30.64
C VAL A 191 8.35 -16.01 31.23
N LEU A 192 9.08 -15.83 32.33
CA LEU A 192 9.85 -16.91 32.96
C LEU A 192 8.95 -18.06 33.44
N ILE A 193 7.82 -17.75 34.10
CA ILE A 193 6.84 -18.75 34.57
C ILE A 193 6.42 -19.69 33.43
N HIS A 194 6.02 -19.13 32.28
CA HIS A 194 5.57 -19.90 31.12
C HIS A 194 6.71 -20.63 30.39
N LEU A 195 7.98 -20.30 30.66
CA LEU A 195 9.14 -21.03 30.14
C LEU A 195 9.53 -22.25 30.98
N LEU A 196 9.20 -22.29 32.28
CA LEU A 196 9.59 -23.38 33.19
C LEU A 196 9.22 -24.80 32.69
N PRO A 197 8.04 -25.06 32.06
CA PRO A 197 7.71 -26.39 31.52
C PRO A 197 8.58 -26.85 30.34
N PHE A 198 9.42 -25.96 29.79
CA PHE A 198 10.16 -26.19 28.54
C PHE A 198 11.69 -26.16 28.70
N LEU A 199 12.20 -25.84 29.90
CA LEU A 199 13.62 -25.79 30.21
C LEU A 199 14.18 -27.14 30.69
N PRO A 200 15.46 -27.45 30.44
CA PRO A 200 16.14 -28.58 31.09
C PRO A 200 16.35 -28.28 32.58
N ALA A 201 16.34 -29.30 33.44
CA ALA A 201 16.33 -29.14 34.91
C ALA A 201 17.38 -28.14 35.44
N SER A 202 18.63 -28.23 34.97
CA SER A 202 19.73 -27.34 35.36
C SER A 202 19.56 -25.86 34.99
N GLU A 203 18.74 -25.55 33.98
CA GLU A 203 18.36 -24.17 33.63
C GLU A 203 17.04 -23.77 34.30
N GLY A 204 16.12 -24.73 34.44
CA GLY A 204 14.81 -24.56 35.07
C GLY A 204 14.89 -24.19 36.56
N ASP A 205 15.88 -24.70 37.29
CA ASP A 205 16.08 -24.31 38.69
C ASP A 205 16.47 -22.83 38.82
N ALA A 206 17.49 -22.37 38.09
CA ALA A 206 17.89 -20.97 38.09
C ALA A 206 16.81 -20.04 37.52
N ALA A 207 16.07 -20.48 36.49
CA ALA A 207 14.95 -19.71 35.95
C ALA A 207 13.76 -19.62 36.91
N ARG A 208 13.57 -20.59 37.81
CA ARG A 208 12.56 -20.55 38.88
C ARG A 208 12.94 -19.51 39.93
N ASP A 209 14.22 -19.45 40.31
CA ASP A 209 14.72 -18.46 41.25
C ASP A 209 14.64 -17.04 40.67
N ASP A 210 15.00 -16.86 39.38
CA ASP A 210 14.80 -15.61 38.65
C ASP A 210 13.31 -15.20 38.61
N ALA A 211 12.39 -16.16 38.39
CA ALA A 211 10.96 -15.92 38.36
C ALA A 211 10.41 -15.52 39.74
N LEU A 212 10.83 -16.20 40.80
CA LEU A 212 10.49 -15.87 42.19
C LEU A 212 10.99 -14.47 42.56
N ALA A 213 12.25 -14.14 42.22
CA ALA A 213 12.81 -12.82 42.47
C ALA A 213 12.07 -11.73 41.69
N ALA A 214 11.73 -11.97 40.42
CA ALA A 214 10.98 -11.03 39.59
C ALA A 214 9.54 -10.85 40.08
N ALA A 215 8.83 -11.92 40.46
CA ALA A 215 7.47 -11.84 40.98
C ALA A 215 7.39 -11.10 42.34
N ARG A 216 8.36 -11.34 43.23
CA ARG A 216 8.49 -10.61 44.50
C ARG A 216 8.81 -9.13 44.31
N ALA A 217 9.62 -8.79 43.30
CA ALA A 217 9.99 -7.40 42.96
C ALA A 217 8.93 -6.66 42.14
N ALA A 218 8.01 -7.38 41.48
CA ALA A 218 6.81 -6.83 40.84
C ALA A 218 5.63 -6.68 41.80
N ASP A 219 5.77 -7.12 43.06
CA ASP A 219 4.73 -7.22 44.09
C ASP A 219 3.40 -7.81 43.60
N ALA A 220 3.48 -8.92 42.86
CA ALA A 220 2.34 -9.51 42.15
C ALA A 220 1.91 -10.87 42.78
N PRO A 221 0.88 -10.91 43.66
CA PRO A 221 0.49 -12.14 44.38
C PRO A 221 0.09 -13.28 43.45
N ALA A 222 -0.61 -12.97 42.35
CA ALA A 222 -1.01 -13.94 41.33
C ALA A 222 0.18 -14.65 40.66
N LEU A 223 1.30 -13.94 40.44
CA LEU A 223 2.50 -14.55 39.85
C LEU A 223 3.27 -15.43 40.85
N LEU A 224 3.18 -15.14 42.16
CA LEU A 224 3.70 -16.01 43.21
C LEU A 224 2.85 -17.29 43.34
N ALA A 225 1.51 -17.16 43.27
CA ALA A 225 0.61 -18.31 43.24
C ALA A 225 0.83 -19.20 42.01
N ALA A 226 1.01 -18.60 40.82
CA ALA A 226 1.35 -19.31 39.59
C ALA A 226 2.70 -20.05 39.63
N LEU A 227 3.59 -19.73 40.58
CA LEU A 227 4.83 -20.48 40.82
C LEU A 227 4.67 -21.69 41.76
N ARG A 228 3.54 -21.83 42.48
CA ARG A 228 3.25 -22.97 43.39
C ARG A 228 3.39 -24.35 42.71
N PRO A 229 2.97 -24.59 41.45
CA PRO A 229 3.19 -25.87 40.79
C PRO A 229 4.68 -26.20 40.57
N HIS A 230 5.52 -25.18 40.44
CA HIS A 230 6.92 -25.30 40.00
C HIS A 230 7.95 -25.40 41.14
N VAL A 231 7.61 -24.98 42.36
CA VAL A 231 8.47 -25.14 43.56
C VAL A 231 8.33 -26.53 44.20
N ALA A 232 9.33 -26.92 44.99
CA ALA A 232 9.34 -28.21 45.68
C ALA A 232 8.24 -28.28 46.76
N PRO A 233 7.72 -29.48 47.11
CA PRO A 233 6.53 -29.61 47.96
C PRO A 233 6.60 -28.88 49.30
N HIS A 234 7.76 -28.84 49.95
CA HIS A 234 7.98 -28.16 51.23
C HIS A 234 7.86 -26.62 51.12
N ASP A 235 8.17 -26.04 49.96
CA ASP A 235 8.17 -24.59 49.74
C ASP A 235 6.80 -24.07 49.26
N ARG A 236 5.92 -24.96 48.78
CA ARG A 236 4.59 -24.62 48.26
C ARG A 236 3.73 -23.91 49.30
N GLU A 237 3.73 -24.42 50.53
CA GLU A 237 2.97 -23.87 51.64
C GLU A 237 3.49 -22.47 52.01
N ALA A 238 4.81 -22.29 52.08
CA ALA A 238 5.42 -21.00 52.38
C ALA A 238 5.16 -19.95 51.28
N LEU A 239 5.24 -20.34 50.01
CA LEU A 239 4.95 -19.47 48.87
C LEU A 239 3.46 -19.10 48.79
N TRP A 240 2.58 -20.04 49.12
CA TRP A 240 1.13 -19.80 49.21
C TRP A 240 0.79 -18.80 50.32
N HIS A 241 1.38 -18.97 51.51
CA HIS A 241 1.24 -18.01 52.60
C HIS A 241 1.81 -16.63 52.22
N GLU A 242 2.94 -16.53 51.53
CA GLU A 242 3.47 -15.24 51.04
C GLU A 242 2.49 -14.56 50.06
N ALA A 243 1.92 -15.31 49.12
CA ALA A 243 0.94 -14.79 48.18
C ALA A 243 -0.33 -14.27 48.91
N LEU A 244 -0.90 -15.07 49.82
CA LEU A 244 -2.05 -14.65 50.64
C LEU A 244 -1.73 -13.43 51.51
N THR A 245 -0.55 -13.36 52.13
CA THR A 245 -0.14 -12.20 52.94
C THR A 245 -0.07 -10.93 52.11
N ARG A 246 0.48 -10.97 50.89
CA ARG A 246 0.50 -9.81 49.98
C ARG A 246 -0.92 -9.44 49.51
N THR A 247 -1.75 -10.42 49.13
CA THR A 247 -3.15 -10.19 48.76
C THR A 247 -3.93 -9.51 49.88
N ARG A 248 -3.81 -9.98 51.13
CA ARG A 248 -4.43 -9.36 52.31
C ARG A 248 -3.92 -7.93 52.59
N ALA A 249 -2.72 -7.59 52.13
CA ALA A 249 -2.13 -6.26 52.28
C ALA A 249 -2.55 -5.26 51.17
N LEU A 250 -3.23 -5.72 50.11
CA LEU A 250 -3.82 -4.82 49.10
C LEU A 250 -4.82 -3.87 49.78
N PRO A 251 -4.74 -2.55 49.53
CA PRO A 251 -5.55 -1.56 50.27
C PRO A 251 -7.03 -1.59 49.85
N ASP A 252 -7.30 -1.80 48.56
CA ASP A 252 -8.66 -1.90 48.03
C ASP A 252 -9.26 -3.29 48.32
N PRO A 253 -10.40 -3.40 49.04
CA PRO A 253 -11.11 -4.65 49.22
C PRO A 253 -11.60 -5.30 47.91
N ALA A 254 -11.84 -4.53 46.83
CA ALA A 254 -12.27 -5.09 45.55
C ALA A 254 -11.11 -5.67 44.72
N GLU A 255 -9.98 -4.96 44.61
CA GLU A 255 -8.72 -5.51 44.07
C GLU A 255 -8.30 -6.77 44.85
N ARG A 256 -8.51 -6.78 46.17
CA ARG A 256 -8.31 -7.95 47.03
C ARG A 256 -9.23 -9.11 46.64
N ALA A 257 -10.53 -8.86 46.43
CA ALA A 257 -11.51 -9.87 45.98
C ALA A 257 -11.10 -10.51 44.65
N GLU A 258 -10.81 -9.67 43.65
CA GLU A 258 -10.40 -10.09 42.31
C GLU A 258 -9.06 -10.85 42.34
N THR A 259 -8.15 -10.47 43.23
CA THR A 259 -6.88 -11.18 43.44
C THR A 259 -7.07 -12.53 44.14
N LEU A 260 -7.93 -12.62 45.18
CA LEU A 260 -8.26 -13.90 45.83
C LEU A 260 -8.90 -14.90 44.86
N ALA A 261 -9.81 -14.45 43.98
CA ALA A 261 -10.34 -15.28 42.90
C ALA A 261 -9.24 -15.73 41.92
N THR A 262 -8.32 -14.84 41.55
CA THR A 262 -7.14 -15.15 40.71
C THR A 262 -6.21 -16.18 41.34
N LEU A 263 -6.15 -16.26 42.67
CA LEU A 263 -5.38 -17.27 43.42
C LEU A 263 -6.04 -18.66 43.42
N ALA A 264 -7.37 -18.75 43.29
CA ALA A 264 -8.14 -19.98 43.50
C ALA A 264 -7.79 -21.18 42.56
N PRO A 265 -7.39 -21.01 41.28
CA PRO A 265 -6.88 -22.12 40.46
C PRO A 265 -5.64 -22.81 41.05
N TYR A 266 -4.85 -22.05 41.82
CA TYR A 266 -3.60 -22.47 42.45
C TYR A 266 -3.79 -22.92 43.92
N ALA A 267 -5.04 -23.05 44.37
CA ALA A 267 -5.39 -23.51 45.71
C ALA A 267 -5.53 -25.04 45.77
N ASP A 268 -4.83 -25.68 46.71
CA ASP A 268 -5.07 -27.09 47.03
C ASP A 268 -6.50 -27.25 47.59
N PRO A 269 -7.16 -28.42 47.47
CA PRO A 269 -8.57 -28.58 47.84
C PRO A 269 -8.91 -28.19 49.30
N GLN A 270 -7.94 -28.26 50.21
CA GLN A 270 -8.05 -27.86 51.61
C GLN A 270 -7.99 -26.34 51.83
N ASP A 271 -7.37 -25.58 50.92
CA ASP A 271 -7.20 -24.12 51.03
C ASP A 271 -8.43 -23.36 50.48
N ARG A 272 -9.17 -24.02 49.58
CA ARG A 272 -10.32 -23.42 48.88
C ARG A 272 -11.44 -22.93 49.81
N PRO A 273 -11.82 -23.63 50.90
CA PRO A 273 -12.77 -23.10 51.87
C PRO A 273 -12.27 -21.79 52.49
N ALA A 274 -11.01 -21.69 52.91
CA ALA A 274 -10.47 -20.47 53.50
C ALA A 274 -10.42 -19.29 52.52
N LEU A 275 -10.10 -19.53 51.24
CA LEU A 275 -10.24 -18.52 50.18
C LEU A 275 -11.69 -18.07 49.99
N HIS A 276 -12.63 -19.00 50.02
CA HIS A 276 -14.05 -18.71 49.89
C HIS A 276 -14.52 -17.89 51.09
N ASP A 277 -14.18 -18.28 52.31
CA ASP A 277 -14.44 -17.54 53.55
C ASP A 277 -13.84 -16.12 53.52
N GLU A 278 -12.63 -15.94 52.97
CA GLU A 278 -12.01 -14.61 52.82
C GLU A 278 -12.68 -13.73 51.76
N ILE A 279 -13.22 -14.31 50.69
CA ILE A 279 -14.06 -13.58 49.71
C ILE A 279 -15.46 -13.31 50.31
N GLN A 280 -15.99 -14.22 51.12
CA GLN A 280 -17.27 -14.06 51.82
C GLN A 280 -17.21 -13.04 52.98
N ALA A 281 -16.03 -12.81 53.55
CA ALA A 281 -15.79 -11.79 54.57
C ALA A 281 -15.71 -10.35 54.00
N ILE A 282 -15.85 -10.17 52.68
CA ILE A 282 -15.85 -8.84 52.03
C ILE A 282 -17.24 -8.22 52.16
N ASP A 283 -17.30 -7.10 52.88
CA ASP A 283 -18.52 -6.32 53.05
C ASP A 283 -18.89 -5.59 51.74
N LEU A 284 -19.80 -6.20 50.97
CA LEU A 284 -20.33 -5.62 49.74
C LEU A 284 -21.03 -4.27 49.96
N ALA A 285 -21.59 -4.02 51.14
CA ALA A 285 -22.24 -2.74 51.45
C ALA A 285 -21.22 -1.60 51.67
N SER A 286 -19.92 -1.91 51.74
CA SER A 286 -18.83 -0.93 51.76
C SER A 286 -18.28 -0.56 50.38
N LEU A 287 -18.68 -1.30 49.33
CA LEU A 287 -18.27 -1.06 47.94
C LEU A 287 -19.30 -0.20 47.21
N ASP A 288 -18.86 0.53 46.18
CA ASP A 288 -19.77 1.23 45.28
C ASP A 288 -20.35 0.30 44.19
N SER A 289 -21.52 0.64 43.67
CA SER A 289 -22.21 -0.16 42.64
C SER A 289 -21.40 -0.31 41.34
N TRP A 290 -20.57 0.67 40.93
CA TRP A 290 -19.72 0.51 39.74
C TRP A 290 -18.65 -0.56 39.96
N THR A 291 -18.02 -0.58 41.13
CA THR A 291 -17.05 -1.60 41.53
C THR A 291 -17.67 -2.99 41.63
N ILE A 292 -18.87 -3.12 42.23
CA ILE A 292 -19.59 -4.40 42.29
C ILE A 292 -19.97 -4.87 40.89
N THR A 293 -20.56 -4.00 40.06
CA THR A 293 -21.01 -4.37 38.71
C THR A 293 -19.86 -4.72 37.75
N ARG A 294 -18.64 -4.20 37.98
CA ARG A 294 -17.42 -4.58 37.24
C ARG A 294 -17.15 -6.08 37.26
N TRP A 295 -17.44 -6.76 38.38
CA TRP A 295 -17.17 -8.19 38.54
C TRP A 295 -18.03 -9.10 37.64
N PHE A 296 -19.08 -8.55 37.04
CA PHE A 296 -20.05 -9.27 36.21
C PHE A 296 -19.97 -8.90 34.70
N ASP A 297 -19.10 -7.96 34.30
CA ASP A 297 -18.61 -7.76 32.90
C ASP A 297 -17.07 -7.94 32.79
N PRO A 298 -16.50 -9.08 33.23
CA PRO A 298 -15.06 -9.30 33.13
C PRO A 298 -14.58 -9.50 31.67
N PRO A 299 -13.32 -9.15 31.35
CA PRO A 299 -12.72 -9.54 30.07
C PRO A 299 -12.47 -11.06 30.04
N PRO A 300 -12.76 -11.75 28.92
CA PRO A 300 -12.24 -13.10 28.72
C PRO A 300 -10.72 -13.05 28.54
N GLN A 301 -10.03 -14.15 28.91
CA GLN A 301 -8.57 -14.30 28.92
C GLN A 301 -7.77 -13.47 29.95
N GLU A 302 -8.27 -13.42 31.18
CA GLU A 302 -7.39 -13.83 32.27
C GLU A 302 -7.85 -15.20 32.78
N GLU A 303 -6.94 -16.04 33.29
CA GLU A 303 -7.23 -17.38 33.79
C GLU A 303 -7.92 -17.36 35.17
N ARG A 304 -8.73 -16.32 35.41
CA ARG A 304 -9.46 -16.07 36.64
C ARG A 304 -10.79 -16.83 36.58
N PRO A 305 -11.12 -17.64 37.61
CA PRO A 305 -12.49 -18.02 37.85
C PRO A 305 -13.36 -16.77 37.96
N ALA A 306 -14.61 -16.84 37.50
CA ALA A 306 -15.56 -15.76 37.71
C ALA A 306 -15.76 -15.55 39.23
N LEU A 307 -15.30 -14.41 39.75
CA LEU A 307 -15.51 -13.99 41.14
C LEU A 307 -16.97 -14.14 41.63
N PRO A 308 -18.01 -13.92 40.80
CA PRO A 308 -19.40 -14.27 41.14
C PRO A 308 -19.66 -15.68 41.68
N ALA A 309 -18.89 -16.68 41.22
CA ALA A 309 -18.99 -18.08 41.67
C ALA A 309 -18.37 -18.33 43.06
N PHE A 310 -17.76 -17.32 43.68
CA PHE A 310 -17.16 -17.37 45.02
C PHE A 310 -17.96 -16.58 46.07
N LEU A 311 -19.06 -15.93 45.67
CA LEU A 311 -19.97 -15.23 46.56
C LEU A 311 -20.94 -16.22 47.23
N SER A 312 -21.27 -15.99 48.51
CA SER A 312 -22.38 -16.69 49.17
C SER A 312 -23.74 -16.28 48.56
N PRO A 313 -24.82 -17.07 48.70
CA PRO A 313 -26.16 -16.67 48.25
C PRO A 313 -26.60 -15.29 48.81
N VAL A 314 -26.26 -14.99 50.07
CA VAL A 314 -26.54 -13.69 50.72
C VAL A 314 -25.77 -12.55 50.04
N GLN A 315 -24.52 -12.78 49.65
CA GLN A 315 -23.75 -11.80 48.88
C GLN A 315 -24.20 -11.70 47.41
N GLN A 316 -24.70 -12.77 46.82
CA GLN A 316 -25.36 -12.70 45.51
C GLN A 316 -26.62 -11.85 45.59
N GLU A 317 -27.39 -11.91 46.69
CA GLU A 317 -28.51 -10.99 46.93
C GLU A 317 -28.07 -9.52 47.12
N GLN A 318 -26.98 -9.26 47.84
CA GLN A 318 -26.41 -7.92 47.99
C GLN A 318 -25.86 -7.36 46.66
N ALA A 319 -25.24 -8.22 45.83
CA ALA A 319 -24.80 -7.85 44.49
C ALA A 319 -25.99 -7.60 43.55
N LEU A 320 -27.07 -8.36 43.70
CA LEU A 320 -28.34 -8.10 43.00
C LEU A 320 -28.94 -6.76 43.42
N ASP A 321 -28.90 -6.39 44.71
CA ASP A 321 -29.36 -5.05 45.16
C ASP A 321 -28.58 -3.94 44.44
N ALA A 322 -27.25 -4.01 44.43
CA ALA A 322 -26.39 -3.04 43.73
C ALA A 322 -26.60 -3.00 42.20
N VAL A 323 -27.11 -4.09 41.61
CA VAL A 323 -27.50 -4.18 40.19
C VAL A 323 -28.92 -3.66 39.96
N TYR A 324 -29.86 -3.86 40.88
CA TYR A 324 -31.19 -3.26 40.79
C TYR A 324 -31.14 -1.73 40.98
N ASP A 325 -30.19 -1.22 41.75
CA ASP A 325 -29.90 0.21 41.91
C ASP A 325 -29.17 0.83 40.70
N GLU A 326 -28.69 0.03 39.74
CA GLU A 326 -28.08 0.52 38.49
C GLU A 326 -29.05 1.46 37.76
N PRO A 327 -28.70 2.75 37.53
CA PRO A 327 -29.66 3.75 37.04
C PRO A 327 -29.99 3.63 35.55
N TRP A 328 -29.28 2.77 34.80
CA TRP A 328 -29.50 2.54 33.37
C TRP A 328 -30.21 1.19 33.17
N PRO A 329 -31.52 1.14 32.86
CA PRO A 329 -32.29 -0.12 32.80
C PRO A 329 -31.72 -1.17 31.86
N LEU A 330 -31.13 -0.71 30.75
CA LEU A 330 -30.43 -1.54 29.77
C LEU A 330 -29.17 -2.21 30.35
N ARG A 331 -28.31 -1.43 31.03
CA ARG A 331 -27.08 -1.95 31.66
C ARG A 331 -27.44 -2.90 32.80
N ARG A 332 -28.47 -2.58 33.60
CA ARG A 332 -29.09 -3.48 34.58
C ARG A 332 -29.47 -4.83 33.96
N ALA A 333 -30.17 -4.83 32.82
CA ALA A 333 -30.61 -6.07 32.18
C ALA A 333 -29.45 -6.93 31.64
N TRP A 334 -28.42 -6.33 31.02
CA TRP A 334 -27.21 -7.08 30.64
C TRP A 334 -26.41 -7.58 31.85
N LEU A 335 -26.34 -6.83 32.94
CA LEU A 335 -25.72 -7.27 34.19
C LEU A 335 -26.46 -8.47 34.79
N LEU A 336 -27.80 -8.42 34.89
CA LEU A 336 -28.63 -9.56 35.31
C LEU A 336 -28.43 -10.78 34.39
N ALA A 337 -28.40 -10.59 33.08
CA ALA A 337 -28.12 -11.66 32.12
C ALA A 337 -26.71 -12.27 32.28
N GLY A 338 -25.70 -11.45 32.61
CA GLY A 338 -24.34 -11.91 32.92
C GLY A 338 -24.19 -12.58 34.29
N MET A 339 -25.02 -12.22 35.27
CA MET A 339 -25.07 -12.86 36.59
C MET A 339 -25.66 -14.26 36.56
N ILE A 340 -26.76 -14.45 35.83
CA ILE A 340 -27.60 -15.65 35.83
C ILE A 340 -26.79 -16.99 35.78
N PRO A 341 -25.77 -17.16 34.92
CA PRO A 341 -24.96 -18.38 34.87
C PRO A 341 -24.21 -18.77 36.16
N ALA A 342 -24.11 -17.87 37.14
CA ALA A 342 -23.41 -18.08 38.41
C ALA A 342 -24.32 -18.01 39.66
N LEU A 343 -25.62 -17.75 39.51
CA LEU A 343 -26.54 -17.56 40.64
C LEU A 343 -26.96 -18.89 41.29
N ALA A 344 -27.06 -18.88 42.62
CA ALA A 344 -27.71 -19.93 43.39
C ALA A 344 -29.25 -19.89 43.21
N PRO A 345 -29.99 -20.99 43.47
CA PRO A 345 -31.42 -21.07 43.18
C PRO A 345 -32.31 -20.01 43.86
N GLU A 346 -31.93 -19.54 45.05
CA GLU A 346 -32.65 -18.49 45.78
C GLU A 346 -32.52 -17.11 45.08
N PRO A 347 -31.31 -16.54 44.89
CA PRO A 347 -31.09 -15.38 44.01
C PRO A 347 -31.69 -15.52 42.61
N LEU A 348 -31.58 -16.69 41.98
CA LEU A 348 -32.12 -16.95 40.64
C LEU A 348 -33.66 -16.84 40.63
N SER A 349 -34.33 -17.32 41.69
CA SER A 349 -35.78 -17.18 41.88
C SER A 349 -36.18 -15.73 42.12
N ARG A 350 -35.35 -14.93 42.82
CA ARG A 350 -35.57 -13.49 42.97
C ARG A 350 -35.43 -12.76 41.63
N VAL A 351 -34.43 -13.09 40.81
CA VAL A 351 -34.28 -12.51 39.46
C VAL A 351 -35.49 -12.82 38.60
N LEU A 352 -35.97 -14.07 38.59
CA LEU A 352 -37.20 -14.45 37.90
C LEU A 352 -38.40 -13.62 38.40
N GLY A 353 -38.65 -13.63 39.72
CA GLY A 353 -39.78 -12.91 40.33
C GLY A 353 -39.76 -11.39 40.14
N ARG A 354 -38.56 -10.78 40.03
CA ARG A 354 -38.37 -9.35 39.76
C ARG A 354 -38.19 -9.00 38.28
N THR A 355 -38.26 -9.97 37.37
CA THR A 355 -38.24 -9.68 35.92
C THR A 355 -39.32 -8.67 35.54
N ALA A 356 -40.51 -8.78 36.15
CA ALA A 356 -41.63 -7.89 35.92
C ALA A 356 -41.40 -6.43 36.39
N ASP A 357 -40.38 -6.16 37.22
CA ASP A 357 -40.01 -4.80 37.64
C ASP A 357 -39.26 -4.04 36.53
N LEU A 358 -38.80 -4.71 35.47
CA LEU A 358 -38.15 -4.07 34.33
C LEU A 358 -39.20 -3.43 33.43
N GLU A 359 -39.16 -2.11 33.28
CA GLU A 359 -40.21 -1.31 32.61
C GLU A 359 -40.45 -1.67 31.13
N GLU A 360 -39.48 -2.31 30.47
CA GLU A 360 -39.49 -2.55 29.02
C GLU A 360 -39.51 -4.07 28.68
N PRO A 361 -40.47 -4.56 27.87
CA PRO A 361 -40.55 -5.97 27.49
C PRO A 361 -39.30 -6.54 26.81
N ALA A 362 -38.50 -5.70 26.13
CA ALA A 362 -37.22 -6.11 25.54
C ALA A 362 -36.20 -6.51 26.63
N LEU A 363 -36.16 -5.77 27.74
CA LEU A 363 -35.26 -6.00 28.87
C LEU A 363 -35.72 -7.20 29.70
N GLN A 364 -37.05 -7.35 29.88
CA GLN A 364 -37.65 -8.56 30.46
C GLN A 364 -37.24 -9.81 29.67
N ALA A 365 -37.35 -9.77 28.34
CA ALA A 365 -37.01 -10.89 27.47
C ALA A 365 -35.51 -11.20 27.41
N LEU A 366 -34.63 -10.20 27.49
CA LEU A 366 -33.19 -10.41 27.61
C LEU A 366 -32.85 -11.24 28.86
N VAL A 367 -33.43 -10.89 30.02
CA VAL A 367 -33.22 -11.61 31.28
C VAL A 367 -33.85 -13.00 31.23
N LEU A 368 -35.08 -13.16 30.73
CA LEU A 368 -35.72 -14.47 30.57
C LEU A 368 -34.96 -15.39 29.61
N ARG A 369 -34.42 -14.85 28.50
CA ARG A 369 -33.60 -15.62 27.55
C ARG A 369 -32.28 -16.09 28.18
N ALA A 370 -31.68 -15.29 29.07
CA ALA A 370 -30.48 -15.69 29.80
C ALA A 370 -30.72 -16.84 30.80
N LEU A 371 -31.96 -17.05 31.29
CA LEU A 371 -32.30 -18.21 32.13
C LEU A 371 -32.29 -19.54 31.36
N ALA A 372 -32.46 -19.54 30.03
CA ALA A 372 -32.59 -20.74 29.20
C ALA A 372 -31.53 -21.84 29.44
N PRO A 373 -30.20 -21.55 29.46
CA PRO A 373 -29.16 -22.56 29.71
C PRO A 373 -29.10 -23.10 31.15
N VAL A 374 -29.66 -22.39 32.14
CA VAL A 374 -29.59 -22.78 33.58
C VAL A 374 -30.94 -23.21 34.16
N LEU A 375 -32.00 -23.23 33.34
CA LEU A 375 -33.37 -23.48 33.77
C LEU A 375 -33.53 -24.89 34.36
N SER A 376 -33.89 -24.97 35.64
CA SER A 376 -34.28 -26.22 36.31
C SER A 376 -35.72 -26.63 35.96
N ASP A 377 -36.06 -27.89 36.22
CA ASP A 377 -37.42 -28.41 35.98
C ASP A 377 -38.45 -27.74 36.92
N ASP A 378 -38.03 -27.32 38.11
CA ASP A 378 -38.89 -26.65 39.10
C ASP A 378 -39.20 -25.18 38.73
N LEU A 379 -38.26 -24.47 38.08
CA LEU A 379 -38.42 -23.07 37.66
C LEU A 379 -39.00 -22.92 36.25
N LEU A 380 -39.03 -24.00 35.47
CA LEU A 380 -39.58 -24.03 34.11
C LEU A 380 -41.03 -23.54 34.02
N PRO A 381 -41.99 -23.93 34.89
CA PRO A 381 -43.39 -23.48 34.79
C PRO A 381 -43.52 -21.96 34.95
N ASP A 382 -42.88 -21.39 35.97
CA ASP A 382 -42.96 -19.96 36.27
C ASP A 382 -42.21 -19.12 35.24
N THR A 383 -41.07 -19.60 34.74
CA THR A 383 -40.32 -18.93 33.67
C THR A 383 -41.06 -18.97 32.34
N LEU A 384 -41.74 -20.07 32.02
CA LEU A 384 -42.61 -20.17 30.85
C LEU A 384 -43.84 -19.27 31.00
N ALA A 385 -44.45 -19.19 32.18
CA ALA A 385 -45.57 -18.28 32.46
C ALA A 385 -45.16 -16.80 32.33
N ALA A 386 -44.02 -16.40 32.89
CA ALA A 386 -43.45 -15.06 32.72
C ALA A 386 -43.16 -14.74 31.24
N THR A 387 -42.63 -15.70 30.48
CA THR A 387 -42.38 -15.57 29.04
C THR A 387 -43.69 -15.35 28.27
N LEU A 388 -44.72 -16.17 28.53
CA LEU A 388 -46.02 -16.04 27.86
C LEU A 388 -46.75 -14.73 28.25
N ALA A 389 -46.49 -14.19 29.44
CA ALA A 389 -47.02 -12.91 29.90
C ALA A 389 -46.38 -11.67 29.25
N LEU A 390 -45.26 -11.79 28.54
CA LEU A 390 -44.65 -10.69 27.79
C LEU A 390 -45.67 -10.06 26.83
N ALA A 391 -45.85 -8.73 26.92
CA ALA A 391 -46.90 -8.03 26.18
C ALA A 391 -46.66 -7.96 24.66
N ASP A 392 -45.40 -7.95 24.23
CA ASP A 392 -45.03 -8.01 22.81
C ASP A 392 -44.80 -9.46 22.35
N GLU A 393 -45.40 -9.81 21.23
CA GLU A 393 -45.28 -11.11 20.57
C GLU A 393 -43.83 -11.37 20.12
N ARG A 394 -43.12 -10.35 19.61
CA ARG A 394 -41.71 -10.43 19.18
C ARG A 394 -40.83 -11.02 20.27
N TRP A 395 -40.89 -10.42 21.44
CA TRP A 395 -40.01 -10.73 22.57
C TRP A 395 -40.34 -12.09 23.18
N ARG A 396 -41.63 -12.45 23.26
CA ARG A 396 -42.07 -13.79 23.63
C ARG A 396 -41.51 -14.87 22.71
N LEU A 397 -41.63 -14.68 21.39
CA LEU A 397 -41.12 -15.66 20.40
C LEU A 397 -39.60 -15.80 20.48
N TRP A 398 -38.88 -14.72 20.77
CA TRP A 398 -37.41 -14.71 20.85
C TRP A 398 -36.86 -15.43 22.11
N VAL A 399 -37.60 -15.40 23.22
CA VAL A 399 -37.27 -16.20 24.42
C VAL A 399 -37.59 -17.69 24.18
N LEU A 400 -38.76 -18.00 23.61
CA LEU A 400 -39.18 -19.37 23.31
C LEU A 400 -38.23 -20.08 22.32
N ASP A 401 -37.71 -19.35 21.33
CA ASP A 401 -36.68 -19.82 20.39
C ASP A 401 -35.43 -20.36 21.14
N ALA A 402 -34.96 -19.62 22.16
CA ALA A 402 -33.84 -20.03 23.00
C ALA A 402 -34.18 -21.21 23.93
N PHE A 403 -35.43 -21.28 24.43
CA PHE A 403 -35.88 -22.37 25.30
C PHE A 403 -35.95 -23.69 24.54
N VAL A 404 -36.45 -23.67 23.29
CA VAL A 404 -36.44 -24.83 22.41
C VAL A 404 -35.02 -25.22 22.01
N ALA A 405 -34.12 -24.26 21.77
CA ALA A 405 -32.71 -24.55 21.45
C ALA A 405 -31.98 -25.28 22.59
N HIS A 406 -32.20 -24.90 23.86
CA HIS A 406 -31.57 -25.54 25.01
C HIS A 406 -32.31 -26.80 25.51
N ARG A 407 -33.64 -26.85 25.36
CA ARG A 407 -34.50 -27.99 25.74
C ARG A 407 -35.45 -28.36 24.59
N PRO A 408 -34.99 -29.12 23.56
CA PRO A 408 -35.79 -29.45 22.37
C PRO A 408 -37.12 -30.16 22.62
N ALA A 409 -37.30 -30.79 23.79
CA ALA A 409 -38.59 -31.35 24.20
C ALA A 409 -39.73 -30.31 24.22
N LEU A 410 -39.42 -29.05 24.55
CA LEU A 410 -40.40 -27.95 24.61
C LEU A 410 -41.02 -27.61 23.26
N ALA A 411 -40.42 -28.02 22.12
CA ALA A 411 -41.02 -27.86 20.80
C ALA A 411 -42.37 -28.59 20.63
N ASN A 412 -42.67 -29.55 21.51
CA ASN A 412 -43.91 -30.33 21.51
C ASN A 412 -44.86 -29.93 22.66
N ASP A 413 -44.51 -28.93 23.48
CA ASP A 413 -45.39 -28.45 24.54
C ASP A 413 -46.58 -27.70 23.92
N PRO A 414 -47.83 -27.93 24.37
CA PRO A 414 -49.01 -27.27 23.79
C PRO A 414 -48.98 -25.74 23.83
N LEU A 415 -48.37 -25.14 24.85
CA LEU A 415 -48.29 -23.68 25.00
C LEU A 415 -47.25 -23.08 24.05
N VAL A 416 -46.11 -23.76 23.87
CA VAL A 416 -45.05 -23.36 22.92
C VAL A 416 -45.51 -23.59 21.47
N THR A 417 -46.13 -24.75 21.21
CA THR A 417 -46.72 -25.10 19.89
C THR A 417 -47.77 -24.08 19.46
N ALA A 418 -48.58 -23.56 20.40
CA ALA A 418 -49.56 -22.51 20.14
C ALA A 418 -48.94 -21.13 19.82
N GLN A 419 -47.62 -20.96 19.87
CA GLN A 419 -46.92 -19.74 19.47
C GLN A 419 -46.05 -19.92 18.20
N ALA A 420 -45.92 -21.14 17.66
CA ALA A 420 -45.12 -21.40 16.46
C ALA A 420 -45.72 -20.77 15.18
N PRO A 421 -44.92 -20.36 14.17
CA PRO A 421 -43.46 -20.43 14.11
C PRO A 421 -42.75 -19.45 15.05
N LEU A 422 -41.62 -19.88 15.61
CA LEU A 422 -40.82 -19.10 16.58
C LEU A 422 -39.96 -18.04 15.88
N PHE A 423 -39.27 -17.19 16.66
CA PHE A 423 -38.72 -15.92 16.15
C PHE A 423 -37.83 -16.07 14.91
N ARG A 424 -36.85 -17.00 14.92
CA ARG A 424 -35.91 -17.14 13.79
C ARG A 424 -36.60 -17.70 12.55
N GLU A 425 -37.42 -18.74 12.72
CA GLU A 425 -38.22 -19.37 11.66
C GLU A 425 -39.20 -18.37 11.02
N ARG A 426 -39.94 -17.63 11.84
CA ARG A 426 -40.92 -16.62 11.40
C ARG A 426 -40.24 -15.44 10.70
N THR A 427 -39.03 -15.07 11.11
CA THR A 427 -38.24 -14.03 10.43
C THR A 427 -37.82 -14.49 9.03
N ALA A 428 -37.29 -15.71 8.90
CA ALA A 428 -36.97 -16.31 7.59
C ALA A 428 -38.22 -16.40 6.68
N MET A 429 -39.33 -16.93 7.20
CA MET A 429 -40.61 -17.04 6.47
C MET A 429 -41.20 -15.69 6.02
N LEU A 430 -40.77 -14.56 6.61
CA LEU A 430 -41.17 -13.23 6.19
C LEU A 430 -40.18 -12.64 5.18
N LEU A 431 -38.87 -12.84 5.36
CA LEU A 431 -37.84 -12.47 4.38
C LEU A 431 -38.07 -13.18 3.04
N ASP A 432 -38.36 -14.48 3.04
CA ASP A 432 -38.69 -15.31 1.86
C ASP A 432 -39.92 -14.81 1.06
N ARG A 433 -40.69 -13.86 1.61
CA ARG A 433 -41.89 -13.27 1.01
C ARG A 433 -41.69 -11.82 0.52
N LEU A 434 -40.45 -11.34 0.56
CA LEU A 434 -40.02 -10.00 0.15
C LEU A 434 -38.98 -10.10 -0.97
N ASP A 435 -38.92 -9.10 -1.85
CA ASP A 435 -37.82 -8.96 -2.79
C ASP A 435 -36.53 -8.47 -2.10
N GLU A 436 -35.40 -8.61 -2.79
CA GLU A 436 -34.07 -8.29 -2.23
C GLU A 436 -33.94 -6.82 -1.78
N GLU A 437 -34.60 -5.88 -2.47
CA GLU A 437 -34.58 -4.46 -2.11
C GLU A 437 -35.40 -4.20 -0.82
N GLN A 438 -36.55 -4.85 -0.68
CA GLN A 438 -37.38 -4.79 0.53
C GLN A 438 -36.67 -5.44 1.73
N GLN A 439 -36.08 -6.63 1.56
CA GLN A 439 -35.28 -7.31 2.59
C GLN A 439 -34.12 -6.43 3.06
N ARG A 440 -33.34 -5.91 2.11
CA ARG A 440 -32.22 -5.01 2.36
C ARG A 440 -32.66 -3.76 3.12
N THR A 441 -33.71 -3.11 2.66
CA THR A 441 -34.22 -1.85 3.23
C THR A 441 -34.62 -2.02 4.69
N VAL A 442 -35.37 -3.08 5.04
CA VAL A 442 -35.82 -3.28 6.43
C VAL A 442 -34.70 -3.76 7.36
N LEU A 443 -33.72 -4.52 6.85
CA LEU A 443 -32.57 -4.95 7.65
C LEU A 443 -31.59 -3.80 7.91
N LEU A 444 -31.35 -2.92 6.93
CA LEU A 444 -30.59 -1.68 7.14
C LEU A 444 -31.33 -0.73 8.09
N GLU A 445 -32.64 -0.51 7.90
CA GLU A 445 -33.47 0.29 8.83
C GLU A 445 -33.38 -0.25 10.28
N TRP A 446 -33.31 -1.57 10.46
CA TRP A 446 -33.14 -2.18 11.78
C TRP A 446 -31.72 -2.00 12.36
N ILE A 447 -30.66 -2.10 11.55
CA ILE A 447 -29.27 -1.86 11.96
C ILE A 447 -29.04 -0.38 12.29
N ASP A 448 -29.62 0.55 11.53
CA ASP A 448 -29.52 1.98 11.77
C ASP A 448 -30.22 2.37 13.08
N VAL A 449 -31.41 1.82 13.37
CA VAL A 449 -32.07 2.05 14.68
C VAL A 449 -31.30 1.38 15.83
N ILE A 450 -30.61 0.24 15.62
CA ILE A 450 -29.65 -0.29 16.61
C ILE A 450 -28.51 0.71 16.84
N TRP A 451 -27.95 1.28 15.78
CA TRP A 451 -26.86 2.25 15.86
C TRP A 451 -27.28 3.52 16.61
N ASP A 452 -28.41 4.12 16.24
CA ASP A 452 -28.93 5.34 16.88
C ASP A 452 -29.29 5.12 18.36
N HIS A 453 -29.77 3.93 18.72
CA HIS A 453 -30.19 3.63 20.09
C HIS A 453 -29.02 3.22 21.02
N PHE A 454 -28.01 2.50 20.50
CA PHE A 454 -26.95 1.89 21.31
C PHE A 454 -25.52 2.36 20.99
N GLY A 455 -25.31 3.06 19.87
CA GLY A 455 -24.00 3.57 19.43
C GLY A 455 -23.45 4.71 20.30
N GLY A 456 -24.30 5.39 21.07
CA GLY A 456 -23.91 6.21 22.23
C GLY A 456 -23.21 7.55 21.94
N SER A 457 -22.57 7.74 20.78
CA SER A 457 -22.19 9.05 20.26
C SER A 457 -21.80 8.98 18.78
N GLY A 458 -22.61 9.58 17.91
CA GLY A 458 -22.23 9.80 16.51
C GLY A 458 -21.34 11.05 16.34
N PRO A 459 -20.31 11.01 15.49
CA PRO A 459 -19.93 12.20 14.72
C PRO A 459 -21.04 12.43 13.66
N PRO A 460 -21.64 13.63 13.56
CA PRO A 460 -20.93 14.89 13.58
C PRO A 460 -21.64 15.97 14.42
N ALA A 461 -21.97 15.68 15.69
CA ALA A 461 -22.41 16.73 16.64
C ALA A 461 -21.23 17.19 17.50
N GLN A 462 -20.87 16.45 18.56
CA GLN A 462 -19.73 16.81 19.40
C GLN A 462 -18.39 16.66 18.69
N GLN A 463 -18.18 15.65 17.84
CA GLN A 463 -16.92 15.57 17.09
C GLN A 463 -16.83 16.64 15.98
N GLN A 464 -17.95 17.13 15.43
CA GLN A 464 -17.92 18.28 14.52
C GLN A 464 -17.82 19.61 15.26
N GLN A 465 -18.35 19.72 16.50
CA GLN A 465 -18.15 20.88 17.36
C GLN A 465 -16.75 20.92 17.95
N GLN A 466 -16.11 19.76 18.17
CA GLN A 466 -14.73 19.63 18.60
C GLN A 466 -13.75 19.74 17.41
N GLN A 467 -14.12 19.28 16.21
CA GLN A 467 -13.42 19.66 14.97
C GLN A 467 -13.64 21.14 14.62
N GLN A 468 -14.80 21.74 14.89
CA GLN A 468 -15.00 23.18 14.74
C GLN A 468 -14.26 23.97 15.82
N GLN A 469 -14.12 23.46 17.05
CA GLN A 469 -13.25 24.06 18.05
C GLN A 469 -11.76 23.85 17.73
N GLN A 470 -11.35 22.71 17.16
CA GLN A 470 -9.98 22.51 16.67
C GLN A 470 -9.71 23.32 15.40
N GLN A 471 -10.66 23.48 14.49
CA GLN A 471 -10.57 24.36 13.32
C GLN A 471 -10.64 25.82 13.72
N GLN A 472 -11.42 26.21 14.73
CA GLN A 472 -11.40 27.57 15.29
C GLN A 472 -10.11 27.82 16.09
N GLN A 473 -9.56 26.83 16.79
CA GLN A 473 -8.24 26.95 17.43
C GLN A 473 -7.11 26.97 16.40
N GLN A 474 -7.18 26.18 15.32
CA GLN A 474 -6.23 26.23 14.22
C GLN A 474 -6.37 27.52 13.41
N GLN A 475 -7.58 28.03 13.17
CA GLN A 475 -7.80 29.34 12.57
C GLN A 475 -7.38 30.48 13.50
N GLN A 476 -7.57 30.37 14.82
CA GLN A 476 -7.03 31.34 15.77
C GLN A 476 -5.51 31.26 15.87
N GLN A 477 -4.91 30.07 15.82
CA GLN A 477 -3.45 29.91 15.75
C GLN A 477 -2.89 30.40 14.41
N GLN A 478 -3.55 30.16 13.28
CA GLN A 478 -3.18 30.71 11.98
C GLN A 478 -3.38 32.23 11.92
N GLN A 479 -4.44 32.78 12.51
CA GLN A 479 -4.64 34.22 12.63
C GLN A 479 -3.62 34.84 13.59
N GLN A 480 -3.25 34.18 14.68
CA GLN A 480 -2.17 34.63 15.56
C GLN A 480 -0.80 34.54 14.88
N GLN A 481 -0.53 33.49 14.09
CA GLN A 481 0.69 33.38 13.29
C GLN A 481 0.71 34.42 12.15
N GLN A 482 -0.40 34.68 11.48
CA GLN A 482 -0.51 35.75 10.49
C GLN A 482 -0.39 37.14 11.13
N GLN A 483 -0.95 37.37 12.31
CA GLN A 483 -0.74 38.62 13.06
C GLN A 483 0.70 38.76 13.54
N GLN A 484 1.35 37.68 13.98
CA GLN A 484 2.78 37.70 14.32
C GLN A 484 3.67 37.92 13.08
N GLN A 485 3.34 37.32 11.93
CA GLN A 485 4.03 37.58 10.67
C GLN A 485 3.80 39.00 10.17
N GLN A 486 2.58 39.54 10.28
CA GLN A 486 2.29 40.95 9.97
C GLN A 486 2.98 41.90 10.94
N GLN A 487 3.08 41.59 12.23
CA GLN A 487 3.86 42.37 13.19
C GLN A 487 5.37 42.28 12.91
N GLN A 488 5.89 41.12 12.53
CA GLN A 488 7.29 40.98 12.09
C GLN A 488 7.56 41.72 10.78
N GLN A 489 6.65 41.68 9.80
CA GLN A 489 6.76 42.46 8.58
C GLN A 489 6.64 43.96 8.84
N GLN A 490 5.76 44.40 9.73
CA GLN A 490 5.69 45.81 10.15
C GLN A 490 6.93 46.25 10.92
N GLN A 491 7.51 45.40 11.79
CA GLN A 491 8.79 45.68 12.44
C GLN A 491 9.95 45.71 11.44
N GLN A 492 10.00 44.82 10.45
CA GLN A 492 10.99 44.86 9.38
C GLN A 492 10.81 46.09 8.49
N GLN A 493 9.59 46.49 8.15
CA GLN A 493 9.32 47.73 7.42
C GLN A 493 9.67 48.97 8.23
N GLN A 494 9.41 49.00 9.55
CA GLN A 494 9.85 50.08 10.43
C GLN A 494 11.38 50.13 10.56
N GLN A 495 12.06 48.99 10.66
CA GLN A 495 13.52 48.93 10.64
C GLN A 495 14.11 49.38 9.30
N GLN A 496 13.51 48.97 8.17
CA GLN A 496 13.91 49.46 6.85
C GLN A 496 13.65 50.96 6.68
N GLN A 497 12.52 51.49 7.17
CA GLN A 497 12.26 52.93 7.17
C GLN A 497 13.23 53.70 8.08
N GLN A 498 13.58 53.16 9.25
CA GLN A 498 14.61 53.76 10.11
C GLN A 498 16.00 53.73 9.47
N GLN A 499 16.38 52.62 8.81
CA GLN A 499 17.63 52.54 8.05
C GLN A 499 17.64 53.51 6.86
N GLN A 500 16.53 53.63 6.11
CA GLN A 500 16.40 54.61 5.03
C GLN A 500 16.45 56.05 5.56
N GLN A 501 15.83 56.36 6.70
CA GLN A 501 15.93 57.68 7.32
C GLN A 501 17.35 57.97 7.84
N GLN A 502 18.05 56.98 8.40
CA GLN A 502 19.46 57.13 8.78
C GLN A 502 20.36 57.33 7.56
N GLN A 503 20.15 56.57 6.47
CA GLN A 503 20.87 56.78 5.21
C GLN A 503 20.58 58.15 4.59
N GLN A 504 19.33 58.62 4.60
CA GLN A 504 18.98 59.97 4.14
C GLN A 504 19.59 61.06 5.03
N GLN A 505 19.63 60.89 6.35
CA GLN A 505 20.32 61.82 7.25
C GLN A 505 21.83 61.82 7.03
N GLN A 506 22.46 60.66 6.82
CA GLN A 506 23.88 60.57 6.46
C GLN A 506 24.16 61.21 5.10
N GLN A 507 23.32 60.98 4.08
CA GLN A 507 23.45 61.64 2.78
C GLN A 507 23.22 63.16 2.88
N GLN A 508 22.27 63.65 3.70
CA GLN A 508 22.10 65.08 3.93
C GLN A 508 23.28 65.69 4.70
N GLN A 509 23.87 64.99 5.67
CA GLN A 509 25.09 65.45 6.34
C GLN A 509 26.30 65.46 5.39
N GLN A 510 26.46 64.44 4.55
CA GLN A 510 27.48 64.42 3.50
C GLN A 510 27.28 65.52 2.47
N GLN A 511 26.03 65.79 2.03
CA GLN A 511 25.73 66.89 1.12
C GLN A 511 25.94 68.26 1.78
N GLN A 512 25.64 68.44 3.07
CA GLN A 512 25.96 69.68 3.79
C GLN A 512 27.47 69.86 3.96
N GLN A 513 28.22 68.79 4.25
CA GLN A 513 29.70 68.86 4.28
C GLN A 513 30.29 69.16 2.89
N GLN A 514 29.78 68.52 1.83
CA GLN A 514 30.19 68.81 0.45
C GLN A 514 29.82 70.23 0.03
N GLN A 515 28.65 70.76 0.41
CA GLN A 515 28.29 72.16 0.14
C GLN A 515 29.16 73.14 0.93
N GLN A 516 29.51 72.85 2.18
CA GLN A 516 30.47 73.66 2.95
C GLN A 516 31.88 73.62 2.35
N GLN A 517 32.31 72.48 1.80
CA GLN A 517 33.59 72.36 1.09
C GLN A 517 33.55 73.07 -0.27
N GLN A 518 32.45 72.97 -1.03
CA GLN A 518 32.28 73.65 -2.32
C GLN A 518 32.13 75.18 -2.18
N GLN A 519 31.61 75.67 -1.06
CA GLN A 519 31.63 77.11 -0.72
C GLN A 519 33.02 77.61 -0.28
N GLY A 520 34.02 76.72 -0.13
CA GLY A 520 35.38 77.05 0.31
C GLY A 520 36.47 77.03 -0.76
N ALA A 521 36.17 76.67 -2.02
CA ALA A 521 37.18 76.43 -3.06
C ALA A 521 37.00 77.34 -4.30
N PRO A 522 38.07 78.00 -4.80
CA PRO A 522 38.02 78.80 -6.03
C PRO A 522 38.12 77.95 -7.31
N PRO A 523 37.68 78.45 -8.48
CA PRO A 523 37.67 77.71 -9.73
C PRO A 523 39.05 77.67 -10.43
N PRO A 524 39.48 76.52 -10.98
CA PRO A 524 40.60 76.42 -11.92
C PRO A 524 40.14 76.53 -13.38
N GLU A 525 41.09 76.84 -14.27
CA GLU A 525 40.87 77.03 -15.71
C GLU A 525 41.02 75.71 -16.51
N ALA A 526 40.60 75.71 -17.77
CA ALA A 526 40.70 74.56 -18.67
C ALA A 526 42.10 74.44 -19.32
N TYR A 527 42.54 73.21 -19.65
CA TYR A 527 43.32 72.86 -20.84
C TYR A 527 43.25 71.33 -21.12
N ASP A 528 44.00 70.83 -22.10
CA ASP A 528 43.60 69.69 -22.97
C ASP A 528 44.71 68.62 -23.17
N LEU A 529 44.32 67.44 -23.69
CA LEU A 529 45.11 66.34 -24.28
C LEU A 529 46.07 65.45 -23.43
N GLN A 530 45.62 64.18 -23.25
CA GLN A 530 46.28 62.88 -23.54
C GLN A 530 47.58 62.38 -22.83
N GLU A 531 47.45 61.19 -22.18
CA GLU A 531 48.41 60.05 -22.08
C GLU A 531 49.77 60.21 -21.34
N PRO A 532 50.50 59.12 -20.93
CA PRO A 532 50.11 57.77 -20.47
C PRO A 532 50.91 57.23 -19.23
N SER A 533 50.62 55.97 -18.79
CA SER A 533 51.54 55.00 -18.11
C SER A 533 52.04 55.21 -16.63
N GLY A 534 52.45 54.09 -15.99
CA GLY A 534 53.02 53.98 -14.61
C GLY A 534 51.97 53.57 -13.55
N GLU A 535 52.03 52.43 -12.84
CA GLU A 535 53.03 51.91 -11.86
C GLU A 535 53.06 52.80 -10.58
N ALA A 536 52.47 52.33 -9.46
CA ALA A 536 53.12 51.61 -8.32
C ALA A 536 53.79 52.63 -7.34
N GLU A 537 53.97 52.42 -6.03
CA GLU A 537 54.02 51.24 -5.15
C GLU A 537 53.34 51.57 -3.78
N ASP A 538 52.85 50.52 -3.08
CA ASP A 538 52.98 50.17 -1.64
C ASP A 538 52.88 51.24 -0.50
N GLU A 539 52.89 50.97 0.82
CA GLU A 539 53.18 49.79 1.69
C GLU A 539 52.17 49.86 2.90
N ASP A 540 52.04 48.96 3.89
CA ASP A 540 53.06 48.20 4.62
C ASP A 540 52.46 47.11 5.57
N ALA A 541 53.26 46.04 5.82
CA ALA A 541 53.34 45.06 6.93
C ALA A 541 52.09 44.47 7.65
N TRP A 542 52.13 43.27 8.26
CA TRP A 542 53.22 42.35 8.66
C TRP A 542 52.90 40.92 8.11
N GLU A 543 53.82 40.11 7.54
CA GLU A 543 54.97 39.39 8.13
C GLU A 543 54.60 38.45 9.31
N GLU A 544 55.08 37.20 9.50
CA GLU A 544 56.13 36.31 8.93
C GLU A 544 55.56 34.85 8.82
N ALA A 545 56.17 33.77 8.30
CA ALA A 545 57.21 33.47 7.29
C ALA A 545 57.39 31.90 7.21
N GLY A 546 58.21 31.34 6.30
CA GLY A 546 58.72 29.95 6.40
C GLY A 546 58.91 29.16 5.10
N GLU A 547 60.16 28.85 4.72
CA GLU A 547 60.54 28.13 3.48
C GLU A 547 61.07 26.69 3.71
N ASP A 548 60.76 25.82 2.73
CA ASP A 548 61.57 24.77 2.03
C ASP A 548 62.59 23.81 2.73
N THR A 549 62.89 22.74 1.97
CA THR A 549 64.05 21.79 1.99
C THR A 549 63.98 20.52 2.86
N GLY A 550 64.49 19.38 2.33
CA GLY A 550 65.26 18.47 3.21
C GLY A 550 65.32 16.93 3.09
N ALA A 551 64.97 16.24 1.98
CA ALA A 551 65.28 14.79 1.73
C ALA A 551 64.76 13.77 2.81
N TRP A 552 65.16 12.49 3.01
CA TRP A 552 66.38 11.66 2.77
C TRP A 552 66.08 10.30 2.07
N GLU A 553 67.13 9.48 1.85
CA GLU A 553 67.23 8.17 1.16
C GLU A 553 66.79 6.97 2.08
N ASP A 554 66.78 5.65 1.77
CA ASP A 554 67.19 4.84 0.59
C ASP A 554 66.54 3.41 0.54
N PHE A 555 66.95 2.57 -0.45
CA PHE A 555 66.71 1.12 -0.69
C PHE A 555 67.11 0.13 0.45
N PRO A 556 67.01 -1.26 0.33
CA PRO A 556 66.45 -2.18 -0.70
C PRO A 556 65.35 -3.14 -0.09
N ALA A 557 65.15 -4.47 -0.26
CA ALA A 557 65.83 -5.58 -0.98
C ALA A 557 64.99 -6.88 -1.23
N SER A 558 65.11 -7.45 -2.44
CA SER A 558 65.26 -8.89 -2.85
C SER A 558 64.49 -10.09 -2.21
N GLY A 559 63.96 -10.98 -3.07
CA GLY A 559 63.66 -12.40 -2.75
C GLY A 559 62.91 -13.19 -3.86
N PRO A 560 63.52 -14.16 -4.59
CA PRO A 560 62.91 -14.76 -5.79
C PRO A 560 62.69 -16.30 -5.80
N ALA A 561 61.98 -16.76 -6.85
CA ALA A 561 62.01 -18.09 -7.51
C ALA A 561 61.18 -19.28 -6.95
N GLY A 562 60.84 -20.20 -7.86
CA GLY A 562 60.06 -21.44 -7.64
C GLY A 562 58.56 -21.29 -7.98
N GLY A 563 57.94 -21.99 -8.92
CA GLY A 563 58.46 -23.00 -9.87
C GLY A 563 57.97 -24.42 -9.55
N GLY A 564 56.97 -24.92 -10.27
CA GLY A 564 56.45 -26.28 -10.15
C GLY A 564 55.18 -26.48 -10.99
N SER A 565 55.06 -27.61 -11.70
CA SER A 565 53.95 -27.90 -12.61
C SER A 565 53.40 -29.32 -12.43
N ALA A 566 52.12 -29.48 -12.73
CA ALA A 566 51.39 -30.71 -13.11
C ALA A 566 51.59 -32.02 -12.31
N ALA A 567 50.47 -32.54 -11.78
CA ALA A 567 50.13 -33.97 -11.83
C ALA A 567 48.60 -34.16 -11.77
N GLY A 568 48.09 -35.22 -12.42
CA GLY A 568 46.66 -35.53 -12.55
C GLY A 568 46.14 -36.65 -11.61
N PRO A 569 44.91 -37.14 -11.84
CA PRO A 569 44.16 -38.04 -10.94
C PRO A 569 44.49 -39.54 -11.19
N PRO A 570 43.93 -40.50 -10.42
CA PRO A 570 42.63 -41.12 -10.78
C PRO A 570 41.78 -41.53 -9.53
N PRO A 571 40.92 -42.57 -9.50
CA PRO A 571 39.48 -42.40 -9.75
C PRO A 571 38.54 -43.02 -8.69
N SER A 572 37.22 -42.87 -8.89
CA SER A 572 36.16 -43.52 -8.11
C SER A 572 36.14 -45.06 -8.22
N PRO A 573 35.41 -45.74 -7.33
CA PRO A 573 34.36 -46.63 -7.83
C PRO A 573 32.99 -46.46 -7.14
N ALA A 574 31.95 -46.92 -7.83
CA ALA A 574 30.58 -47.14 -7.34
C ALA A 574 30.25 -48.66 -7.50
N PRO A 575 28.97 -49.09 -7.57
CA PRO A 575 27.86 -48.97 -6.61
C PRO A 575 27.45 -50.36 -6.04
N HIS A 576 26.44 -50.42 -5.16
CA HIS A 576 25.78 -51.70 -4.80
C HIS A 576 24.23 -51.60 -4.82
N HIS A 577 23.57 -52.74 -5.07
CA HIS A 577 22.17 -52.82 -5.52
C HIS A 577 21.20 -53.52 -4.54
N GLY A 578 20.26 -52.76 -3.95
CA GLY A 578 18.92 -53.21 -3.49
C GLY A 578 18.82 -54.49 -2.62
N PRO A 579 17.70 -55.26 -2.70
CA PRO A 579 16.40 -54.91 -3.26
C PRO A 579 15.19 -55.16 -2.26
N PRO A 580 14.13 -56.01 -2.46
CA PRO A 580 12.75 -55.48 -2.37
C PRO A 580 11.67 -56.32 -1.61
N ARG A 581 10.48 -55.71 -1.35
CA ARG A 581 9.07 -56.23 -1.50
C ARG A 581 8.09 -55.45 -0.58
N SER A 582 6.89 -54.97 -1.00
CA SER A 582 5.63 -55.61 -1.48
C SER A 582 4.78 -56.23 -0.34
N ARG A 583 3.43 -56.11 -0.24
CA ARG A 583 2.37 -55.99 -1.30
C ARG A 583 0.95 -55.68 -0.71
N ARG A 584 0.10 -54.92 -1.46
CA ARG A 584 -1.40 -55.00 -1.54
C ARG A 584 -2.25 -54.68 -0.28
N PRO A 585 -3.61 -54.59 -0.36
CA PRO A 585 -4.55 -54.54 -1.52
C PRO A 585 -5.46 -53.25 -1.49
N ALA A 586 -6.56 -53.10 -2.23
CA ALA A 586 -6.80 -53.22 -3.69
C ALA A 586 -8.30 -52.94 -4.04
N TRP A 587 -8.72 -51.68 -4.18
CA TRP A 587 -9.95 -51.33 -4.92
C TRP A 587 -9.84 -49.98 -5.65
N TRP A 588 -9.36 -49.99 -6.90
CA TRP A 588 -9.89 -49.18 -8.00
C TRP A 588 -9.28 -49.68 -9.31
N ARG A 589 -9.95 -49.45 -10.44
CA ARG A 589 -9.40 -49.69 -11.79
C ARG A 589 -9.47 -48.37 -12.58
N PRO A 590 -8.34 -47.75 -12.96
CA PRO A 590 -8.36 -46.76 -14.02
C PRO A 590 -8.55 -47.49 -15.36
N GLY A 591 -9.55 -47.07 -16.14
CA GLY A 591 -9.75 -47.48 -17.52
C GLY A 591 -9.64 -46.27 -18.44
N GLY A 592 -9.13 -46.46 -19.66
CA GLY A 592 -9.03 -45.41 -20.68
C GLY A 592 -7.89 -44.42 -20.43
N GLY A 593 -6.94 -44.35 -21.37
CA GLY A 593 -5.90 -43.32 -21.34
C GLY A 593 -6.41 -42.01 -21.91
N ALA A 594 -6.65 -41.01 -21.07
CA ALA A 594 -6.49 -39.62 -21.47
C ALA A 594 -5.03 -39.23 -21.25
N ALA A 595 -4.40 -38.56 -22.22
CA ALA A 595 -3.06 -38.03 -22.03
C ALA A 595 -3.12 -36.85 -21.07
N THR A 596 -2.77 -37.05 -19.81
CA THR A 596 -2.70 -35.98 -18.81
C THR A 596 -1.58 -35.02 -19.18
N THR A 597 -1.94 -33.94 -19.86
CA THR A 597 -1.10 -32.77 -20.04
C THR A 597 -0.61 -32.32 -18.67
N ARG A 598 0.69 -32.50 -18.45
CA ARG A 598 1.37 -32.04 -17.24
C ARG A 598 1.14 -30.53 -17.17
N PRO A 599 0.66 -29.97 -16.04
CA PRO A 599 0.46 -28.52 -15.95
C PRO A 599 1.78 -27.81 -16.29
N PRO A 600 1.73 -26.68 -17.03
CA PRO A 600 2.92 -25.97 -17.44
C PRO A 600 3.76 -25.64 -16.20
N ARG A 601 5.08 -25.78 -16.34
CA ARG A 601 6.00 -25.40 -15.27
C ARG A 601 6.00 -23.88 -15.19
N THR A 602 5.57 -23.34 -14.04
CA THR A 602 5.81 -21.95 -13.71
C THR A 602 7.32 -21.71 -13.63
N GLU A 603 7.81 -20.93 -14.58
CA GLU A 603 9.17 -20.41 -14.61
C GLU A 603 9.12 -18.95 -14.20
N VAL A 604 10.11 -18.45 -13.47
CA VAL A 604 10.05 -17.14 -12.80
C VAL A 604 11.37 -16.37 -12.96
N VAL A 605 11.33 -15.06 -12.69
CA VAL A 605 12.56 -14.34 -12.31
C VAL A 605 12.99 -14.88 -10.94
N ASN A 606 14.24 -15.35 -10.83
CA ASN A 606 14.87 -15.62 -9.55
C ASN A 606 16.02 -14.64 -9.37
N THR A 607 16.02 -13.89 -8.27
CA THR A 607 17.12 -13.04 -7.85
C THR A 607 17.70 -13.47 -6.52
N GLY A 608 18.92 -13.06 -6.22
CA GLY A 608 19.51 -13.28 -4.91
C GLY A 608 20.94 -12.82 -4.79
N PHE A 609 21.58 -13.22 -3.69
CA PHE A 609 22.99 -12.93 -3.42
C PHE A 609 23.78 -14.24 -3.24
N ALA A 610 25.08 -14.21 -3.53
CA ALA A 610 26.03 -15.30 -3.29
C ALA A 610 27.35 -14.75 -2.73
N ASP A 611 28.00 -15.51 -1.86
CA ASP A 611 29.33 -15.18 -1.32
C ASP A 611 30.40 -15.49 -2.38
N PRO A 612 31.41 -14.62 -2.62
CA PRO A 612 32.40 -14.85 -3.66
C PRO A 612 33.22 -16.13 -3.50
N HIS A 613 33.31 -16.70 -2.28
CA HIS A 613 33.99 -17.98 -2.06
C HIS A 613 33.08 -19.21 -2.24
N ARG A 614 31.78 -19.01 -2.49
CA ARG A 614 30.77 -20.06 -2.74
C ARG A 614 29.69 -19.59 -3.72
N PRO A 615 30.03 -19.23 -4.97
CA PRO A 615 29.07 -18.67 -5.93
C PRO A 615 27.90 -19.61 -6.28
N ASP A 616 28.07 -20.93 -6.17
CA ASP A 616 27.00 -21.92 -6.38
C ASP A 616 25.91 -21.89 -5.28
N GLN A 617 26.15 -21.26 -4.13
CA GLN A 617 25.30 -21.36 -2.93
C GLN A 617 24.62 -20.03 -2.61
N PRO A 618 23.34 -19.84 -3.01
CA PRO A 618 22.54 -18.68 -2.62
C PRO A 618 22.53 -18.42 -1.11
N ILE A 619 22.82 -17.17 -0.75
CA ILE A 619 22.62 -16.65 0.61
C ILE A 619 21.12 -16.64 0.89
N ARG A 620 20.70 -17.34 1.93
CA ARG A 620 19.26 -17.53 2.23
C ARG A 620 18.60 -16.19 2.59
N PRO A 621 17.33 -15.94 2.21
CA PRO A 621 16.68 -14.63 2.35
C PRO A 621 16.65 -14.06 3.78
N TYR A 622 16.67 -14.90 4.81
CA TYR A 622 16.67 -14.50 6.22
C TYR A 622 18.07 -14.18 6.79
N LEU A 623 19.14 -14.25 5.99
CA LEU A 623 20.50 -13.90 6.42
C LEU A 623 20.88 -12.48 5.94
N PRO A 624 21.33 -11.57 6.82
CA PRO A 624 21.84 -10.28 6.41
C PRO A 624 23.22 -10.40 5.73
N LEU A 625 23.56 -9.44 4.88
CA LEU A 625 24.91 -9.29 4.33
C LEU A 625 25.81 -8.52 5.31
N ILE A 626 27.14 -8.60 5.14
CA ILE A 626 28.12 -7.94 6.03
C ILE A 626 28.72 -6.73 5.31
N GLN A 627 28.75 -5.58 5.99
CA GLN A 627 29.26 -4.31 5.47
C GLN A 627 30.72 -4.42 4.98
N GLY A 628 31.10 -3.62 3.97
CA GLY A 628 32.48 -3.56 3.48
C GLY A 628 32.99 -4.81 2.76
N ARG A 629 32.10 -5.69 2.29
CA ARG A 629 32.44 -6.91 1.52
C ARG A 629 31.94 -6.85 0.08
N ALA A 630 32.62 -7.58 -0.79
CA ALA A 630 32.12 -7.93 -2.12
C ALA A 630 31.13 -9.11 -2.02
N TYR A 631 30.15 -9.12 -2.92
CA TYR A 631 29.18 -10.20 -3.14
C TYR A 631 28.88 -10.32 -4.63
N TYR A 632 28.28 -11.44 -5.06
CA TYR A 632 27.56 -11.46 -6.33
C TYR A 632 26.07 -11.26 -6.06
N PHE A 633 25.47 -10.25 -6.69
CA PHE A 633 24.03 -10.30 -6.97
C PHE A 633 23.85 -11.21 -8.19
N TRP A 634 22.89 -12.12 -8.17
CA TRP A 634 22.64 -13.04 -9.28
C TRP A 634 21.20 -12.99 -9.74
N LEU A 635 21.00 -13.24 -11.04
CA LEU A 635 19.69 -13.39 -11.67
C LEU A 635 19.67 -14.64 -12.55
N GLU A 636 18.67 -15.49 -12.34
CA GLU A 636 18.38 -16.65 -13.16
C GLU A 636 16.89 -16.64 -13.51
N VAL A 637 16.58 -16.52 -14.80
CA VAL A 637 15.22 -16.79 -15.29
C VAL A 637 15.10 -18.31 -15.43
N GLY A 638 14.30 -18.94 -14.58
CA GLY A 638 14.39 -20.38 -14.32
C GLY A 638 13.17 -20.94 -13.58
N ALA A 639 13.13 -22.26 -13.35
CA ALA A 639 12.25 -22.82 -12.33
C ALA A 639 12.65 -22.27 -10.93
N PRO A 640 11.73 -22.15 -9.96
CA PRO A 640 12.01 -21.52 -8.66
C PRO A 640 13.28 -22.04 -7.95
N VAL A 641 14.25 -21.15 -7.75
CA VAL A 641 15.56 -21.43 -7.18
C VAL A 641 15.48 -21.40 -5.64
N VAL A 642 15.95 -22.48 -5.00
CA VAL A 642 16.01 -22.56 -3.53
C VAL A 642 16.99 -21.52 -2.98
N GLY A 643 16.45 -20.52 -2.29
CA GLY A 643 17.22 -19.39 -1.76
C GLY A 643 17.13 -18.10 -2.59
N ALA A 644 16.29 -18.06 -3.63
CA ALA A 644 15.88 -16.81 -4.27
C ALA A 644 15.18 -15.87 -3.25
N ILE A 645 15.26 -14.55 -3.47
CA ILE A 645 14.81 -13.52 -2.53
C ILE A 645 13.52 -12.80 -2.98
N ASP A 646 12.92 -13.22 -4.08
CA ASP A 646 11.77 -12.58 -4.70
C ASP A 646 10.51 -12.78 -3.84
N ALA A 647 9.93 -11.67 -3.35
CA ALA A 647 8.86 -11.70 -2.35
C ALA A 647 7.55 -12.32 -2.88
N VAL A 648 7.32 -12.20 -4.19
CA VAL A 648 6.27 -12.91 -4.93
C VAL A 648 6.93 -13.43 -6.22
N PRO A 649 7.08 -14.76 -6.39
CA PRO A 649 7.57 -15.33 -7.65
C PRO A 649 6.66 -14.88 -8.80
N THR A 650 7.25 -14.25 -9.81
CA THR A 650 6.51 -13.68 -10.95
C THR A 650 6.69 -14.57 -12.17
N ASP A 651 5.59 -15.14 -12.66
CA ASP A 651 5.57 -16.11 -13.75
C ASP A 651 5.99 -15.50 -15.10
N LEU A 652 7.03 -16.08 -15.68
CA LEU A 652 7.57 -15.82 -17.01
C LEU A 652 7.30 -17.04 -17.90
N PRO A 653 6.09 -17.21 -18.47
CA PRO A 653 5.79 -18.33 -19.36
C PRO A 653 6.62 -18.20 -20.65
N ARG A 654 7.77 -18.87 -20.74
CA ARG A 654 8.66 -18.78 -21.93
C ARG A 654 8.15 -19.50 -23.16
N GLU A 655 7.14 -20.34 -22.97
CA GLU A 655 6.28 -20.83 -24.04
C GLU A 655 5.53 -19.71 -24.78
N HIS A 656 5.43 -18.57 -24.11
CA HIS A 656 4.89 -17.31 -24.55
C HIS A 656 6.02 -16.25 -24.67
N LEU A 657 7.20 -16.61 -25.18
CA LEU A 657 8.26 -15.65 -25.57
C LEU A 657 8.82 -15.99 -26.98
N PRO A 658 9.20 -14.99 -27.81
CA PRO A 658 9.62 -15.25 -29.20
C PRO A 658 10.90 -16.11 -29.28
N ASP A 659 10.99 -16.97 -30.29
CA ASP A 659 12.15 -17.84 -30.51
C ASP A 659 13.44 -17.03 -30.67
N GLY A 660 14.36 -17.18 -29.71
CA GLY A 660 15.62 -16.43 -29.69
C GLY A 660 15.53 -15.02 -29.08
N ALA A 661 14.41 -14.67 -28.43
CA ALA A 661 14.23 -13.39 -27.74
C ALA A 661 15.35 -13.08 -26.74
N ARG A 662 15.81 -11.83 -26.72
CA ARG A 662 16.91 -11.33 -25.87
C ARG A 662 16.38 -10.38 -24.80
N LEU A 663 16.63 -10.71 -23.54
CA LEU A 663 16.38 -9.84 -22.40
C LEU A 663 17.71 -9.27 -21.90
N THR A 664 17.84 -7.95 -21.93
CA THR A 664 18.99 -7.25 -21.34
C THR A 664 18.68 -6.90 -19.88
N VAL A 665 19.58 -7.25 -18.97
CA VAL A 665 19.44 -7.04 -17.52
C VAL A 665 20.43 -5.97 -17.10
N ALA A 666 19.96 -4.85 -16.57
CA ALA A 666 20.78 -3.72 -16.16
C ALA A 666 20.57 -3.35 -14.69
N LEU A 667 21.68 -3.18 -13.95
CA LEU A 667 21.68 -2.81 -12.54
C LEU A 667 21.88 -1.31 -12.32
N PHE A 668 21.04 -0.69 -11.50
CA PHE A 668 21.17 0.70 -11.09
C PHE A 668 21.36 0.77 -9.57
N GLY A 669 22.38 1.51 -9.12
CA GLY A 669 22.65 1.72 -7.70
C GLY A 669 21.68 2.73 -7.07
N PHE A 670 21.94 3.02 -5.80
CA PHE A 670 21.44 4.21 -5.10
C PHE A 670 22.65 4.86 -4.43
N ASP A 671 22.67 6.19 -4.32
CA ASP A 671 23.86 6.91 -3.87
C ASP A 671 24.27 6.53 -2.44
N GLY A 672 25.55 6.23 -2.26
CA GLY A 672 26.12 5.67 -1.02
C GLY A 672 25.70 4.24 -0.65
N GLU A 673 24.75 3.60 -1.34
CA GLU A 673 24.19 2.27 -1.00
C GLU A 673 24.96 1.11 -1.68
N ILE A 674 24.30 0.16 -2.35
CA ILE A 674 24.97 -1.01 -2.94
C ILE A 674 25.76 -0.57 -4.19
N GLY A 675 27.09 -0.61 -4.08
CA GLY A 675 28.01 -0.21 -5.13
C GLY A 675 28.11 -1.25 -6.26
N LEU A 676 28.12 -0.77 -7.50
CA LEU A 676 28.28 -1.56 -8.71
C LEU A 676 29.74 -1.60 -9.17
N THR A 677 30.13 -2.66 -9.84
CA THR A 677 31.44 -2.75 -10.51
C THR A 677 31.34 -2.15 -11.91
N ALA A 678 32.17 -1.15 -12.23
CA ALA A 678 32.12 -0.44 -13.50
C ALA A 678 32.27 -1.39 -14.71
N GLY A 679 31.36 -1.28 -15.67
CA GLY A 679 31.29 -2.15 -16.86
C GLY A 679 30.76 -3.58 -16.61
N ALA A 680 30.53 -3.96 -15.35
CA ALA A 680 30.01 -5.26 -14.93
C ALA A 680 28.62 -5.13 -14.28
N ASP A 681 27.78 -4.28 -14.87
CA ASP A 681 26.44 -3.88 -14.42
C ASP A 681 25.32 -4.13 -15.45
N VAL A 682 25.66 -4.65 -16.65
CA VAL A 682 24.70 -5.01 -17.71
C VAL A 682 25.04 -6.36 -18.34
N GLY A 683 24.11 -7.31 -18.25
CA GLY A 683 24.18 -8.64 -18.87
C GLY A 683 23.05 -8.89 -19.87
N GLU A 684 23.15 -9.96 -20.65
CA GLU A 684 22.12 -10.36 -21.62
C GLU A 684 21.85 -11.85 -21.50
N ILE A 685 20.56 -12.21 -21.48
CA ILE A 685 20.09 -13.58 -21.60
C ILE A 685 19.23 -13.74 -22.86
N GLN A 686 19.35 -14.88 -23.53
CA GLN A 686 18.54 -15.29 -24.65
C GLN A 686 17.67 -16.48 -24.27
N ILE A 687 16.42 -16.47 -24.71
CA ILE A 687 15.48 -17.58 -24.57
C ILE A 687 15.57 -18.42 -25.85
N ARG A 688 15.95 -19.68 -25.72
CA ARG A 688 16.05 -20.62 -26.85
C ARG A 688 14.66 -21.20 -27.19
N PRO A 689 14.46 -21.75 -28.41
CA PRO A 689 13.21 -22.44 -28.79
C PRO A 689 12.87 -23.68 -27.95
N ASP A 690 13.85 -24.31 -27.30
CA ASP A 690 13.63 -25.38 -26.31
C ASP A 690 13.19 -24.85 -24.93
N ARG A 691 12.88 -23.55 -24.86
CA ARG A 691 12.55 -22.74 -23.68
C ARG A 691 13.70 -22.60 -22.67
N SER A 692 14.87 -23.19 -22.91
CA SER A 692 16.02 -22.97 -22.02
C SER A 692 16.54 -21.53 -22.12
N VAL A 693 16.90 -20.95 -20.98
CA VAL A 693 17.62 -19.67 -20.95
C VAL A 693 19.10 -19.94 -21.18
N ARG A 694 19.71 -19.10 -22.01
CA ARG A 694 21.16 -19.00 -22.15
C ARG A 694 21.63 -17.60 -21.81
N VAL A 695 22.67 -17.46 -21.00
CA VAL A 695 23.46 -16.22 -20.93
C VAL A 695 24.17 -16.02 -22.28
N THR A 696 23.88 -14.90 -22.95
CA THR A 696 24.55 -14.51 -24.21
C THR A 696 25.56 -13.38 -24.01
N ARG A 697 25.43 -12.61 -22.93
CA ARG A 697 26.46 -11.69 -22.45
C ARG A 697 26.67 -11.87 -20.94
N PRO A 698 27.68 -12.66 -20.52
CA PRO A 698 28.04 -12.78 -19.11
C PRO A 698 28.60 -11.45 -18.58
N VAL A 699 28.72 -11.35 -17.26
CA VAL A 699 29.04 -10.10 -16.56
C VAL A 699 30.26 -10.31 -15.66
N GLY A 700 30.06 -10.87 -14.47
CA GLY A 700 31.11 -11.47 -13.65
C GLY A 700 31.30 -12.95 -14.00
N HIS A 701 32.53 -13.42 -13.81
CA HIS A 701 32.89 -14.84 -13.86
C HIS A 701 33.37 -15.23 -12.45
N PRO A 702 32.54 -15.86 -11.61
CA PRO A 702 32.93 -16.20 -10.25
C PRO A 702 33.99 -17.30 -10.19
N GLU A 703 35.06 -17.07 -9.44
CA GLU A 703 36.07 -18.10 -9.15
C GLU A 703 35.49 -19.18 -8.23
N GLY A 704 35.83 -20.44 -8.47
CA GLY A 704 35.44 -21.55 -7.60
C GLY A 704 33.98 -22.04 -7.74
N LEU A 705 33.33 -21.76 -8.88
CA LEU A 705 32.11 -22.48 -9.28
C LEU A 705 32.39 -23.99 -9.37
N SER A 706 31.45 -24.80 -8.88
CA SER A 706 31.48 -26.27 -8.98
C SER A 706 30.62 -26.83 -10.11
N ASP A 707 29.74 -26.01 -10.70
CA ASP A 707 29.04 -26.26 -11.96
C ASP A 707 29.28 -25.08 -12.92
N GLU A 708 30.25 -25.19 -13.84
CA GLU A 708 30.48 -24.15 -14.86
C GLU A 708 29.27 -23.93 -15.77
N ALA A 709 28.40 -24.93 -15.96
CA ALA A 709 27.15 -24.76 -16.72
C ALA A 709 26.11 -23.89 -15.98
N LEU A 710 26.41 -23.42 -14.77
CA LEU A 710 25.66 -22.35 -14.10
C LEU A 710 25.89 -21.00 -14.82
N LEU A 711 27.08 -20.75 -15.38
CA LEU A 711 27.36 -19.54 -16.18
C LEU A 711 26.53 -19.47 -17.46
N ASP A 712 26.22 -20.62 -18.08
CA ASP A 712 25.35 -20.69 -19.26
C ASP A 712 23.90 -20.29 -18.95
N ARG A 713 23.45 -20.26 -17.67
CA ARG A 713 22.03 -20.01 -17.30
C ARG A 713 21.79 -18.86 -16.30
N ARG A 714 22.81 -18.42 -15.56
CA ARG A 714 22.70 -17.41 -14.49
C ARG A 714 23.67 -16.25 -14.71
N LEU A 715 23.15 -15.03 -14.67
CA LEU A 715 23.99 -13.83 -14.62
C LEU A 715 24.51 -13.62 -13.19
N PHE A 716 25.80 -13.36 -13.06
CA PHE A 716 26.44 -12.95 -11.81
C PHE A 716 26.99 -11.53 -11.95
N PHE A 717 26.49 -10.61 -11.14
CA PHE A 717 26.91 -9.20 -11.10
C PHE A 717 27.77 -8.96 -9.85
N PRO A 718 29.07 -8.63 -10.01
CA PRO A 718 29.93 -8.31 -8.87
C PRO A 718 29.54 -6.96 -8.27
N ILE A 719 29.18 -6.97 -6.98
CA ILE A 719 28.75 -5.79 -6.21
C ILE A 719 29.57 -5.63 -4.93
N HIS A 720 29.60 -4.41 -4.41
CA HIS A 720 30.37 -4.03 -3.22
C HIS A 720 29.48 -3.34 -2.20
N LEU A 721 29.51 -3.78 -0.95
CA LEU A 721 28.75 -3.14 0.12
C LEU A 721 29.57 -2.04 0.80
N PRO A 722 28.97 -0.89 1.13
CA PRO A 722 29.63 0.21 1.81
C PRO A 722 29.93 -0.18 3.27
N ARG A 723 30.72 0.66 3.96
CA ARG A 723 31.13 0.44 5.36
C ARG A 723 30.13 0.98 6.39
N HIS A 724 28.84 0.77 6.17
CA HIS A 724 27.80 1.12 7.13
C HIS A 724 26.68 0.07 7.18
N THR A 725 25.90 0.09 8.27
CA THR A 725 24.78 -0.83 8.50
C THR A 725 23.45 -0.17 8.18
N GLY A 726 22.52 -0.92 7.60
CA GLY A 726 21.21 -0.40 7.23
C GLY A 726 20.39 -1.41 6.45
N THR A 727 19.35 -0.94 5.76
CA THR A 727 18.70 -1.69 4.68
C THR A 727 19.08 -0.98 3.39
N LEU A 728 20.01 -1.58 2.64
CA LEU A 728 20.59 -0.98 1.43
C LEU A 728 19.90 -1.55 0.19
N ARG A 729 19.93 -0.78 -0.90
CA ARG A 729 19.11 -1.02 -2.08
C ARG A 729 19.93 -1.11 -3.35
N LEU A 730 19.37 -1.85 -4.29
CA LEU A 730 19.84 -2.08 -5.64
C LEU A 730 18.62 -2.19 -6.55
N ARG A 731 18.67 -1.71 -7.78
CA ARG A 731 17.59 -1.89 -8.76
C ARG A 731 18.06 -2.76 -9.92
N CYS A 732 17.25 -3.73 -10.32
CA CYS A 732 17.48 -4.61 -11.45
C CYS A 732 16.37 -4.42 -12.48
N ASN A 733 16.71 -3.88 -13.66
CA ASN A 733 15.77 -3.64 -14.74
C ASN A 733 15.95 -4.68 -15.86
N LEU A 734 14.83 -5.20 -16.38
CA LEU A 734 14.77 -6.13 -17.50
C LEU A 734 14.20 -5.41 -18.73
N TYR A 735 14.95 -5.44 -19.83
CA TYR A 735 14.63 -4.77 -21.09
C TYR A 735 14.52 -5.76 -22.26
N TYR A 736 13.56 -5.54 -23.15
CA TYR A 736 13.41 -6.24 -24.43
C TYR A 736 13.36 -5.19 -25.55
N GLU A 737 14.22 -5.31 -26.57
CA GLU A 737 14.42 -4.28 -27.62
C GLU A 737 14.43 -2.84 -27.07
N GLN A 738 15.20 -2.67 -25.99
CA GLN A 738 15.39 -1.46 -25.18
C GLN A 738 14.13 -0.96 -24.44
N VAL A 739 12.93 -1.51 -24.67
CA VAL A 739 11.74 -1.26 -23.84
C VAL A 739 11.95 -1.84 -22.44
N LEU A 740 11.74 -1.04 -21.40
CA LEU A 740 11.67 -1.53 -20.02
C LEU A 740 10.40 -2.37 -19.86
N VAL A 741 10.57 -3.66 -19.56
CA VAL A 741 9.43 -4.57 -19.35
C VAL A 741 9.19 -4.81 -17.86
N GLN A 742 10.24 -4.91 -17.04
CA GLN A 742 10.12 -5.00 -15.58
C GLN A 742 11.25 -4.24 -14.86
N SER A 743 10.93 -3.61 -13.72
CA SER A 743 11.90 -3.07 -12.76
C SER A 743 11.72 -3.74 -11.40
N HIS A 744 12.82 -4.26 -10.86
CA HIS A 744 12.86 -4.96 -9.58
C HIS A 744 13.66 -4.13 -8.57
N LEU A 745 13.05 -3.76 -7.45
CA LEU A 745 13.72 -3.13 -6.31
C LEU A 745 14.18 -4.22 -5.34
N VAL A 746 15.50 -4.38 -5.25
CA VAL A 746 16.19 -5.27 -4.34
C VAL A 746 16.52 -4.52 -3.05
N GLN A 747 16.28 -5.13 -1.90
CA GLN A 747 16.59 -4.60 -0.58
C GLN A 747 17.35 -5.64 0.24
N ALA A 748 18.49 -5.26 0.81
CA ALA A 748 19.34 -6.12 1.62
C ALA A 748 19.68 -5.48 2.96
N ARG A 749 19.40 -6.17 4.06
CA ARG A 749 19.83 -5.78 5.40
C ARG A 749 21.32 -6.05 5.54
N VAL A 750 22.07 -5.01 5.91
CA VAL A 750 23.53 -5.04 6.06
C VAL A 750 23.92 -4.78 7.51
N VAL A 751 24.80 -5.63 8.05
CA VAL A 751 25.25 -5.60 9.46
C VAL A 751 26.77 -5.44 9.59
N SER A 752 27.21 -4.96 10.76
CA SER A 752 28.60 -4.54 11.00
C SER A 752 29.59 -5.69 11.21
N GLY A 753 29.10 -6.91 11.44
CA GLY A 753 29.90 -8.10 11.64
C GLY A 753 29.05 -9.38 11.62
N PRO A 754 29.68 -10.57 11.72
CA PRO A 754 28.96 -11.83 11.72
C PRO A 754 28.08 -11.93 12.97
N ILE A 755 26.79 -12.23 12.75
CA ILE A 755 25.68 -12.26 13.72
C ILE A 755 26.12 -12.68 15.14
N GLY A 756 25.72 -11.90 16.16
CA GLY A 756 26.10 -12.11 17.55
C GLY A 756 25.56 -13.41 18.17
N ARG A 757 26.02 -13.77 19.38
CA ARG A 757 25.64 -15.04 20.07
C ARG A 757 24.12 -15.24 20.14
N ALA A 758 23.35 -14.22 20.53
CA ALA A 758 21.89 -14.29 20.59
C ALA A 758 21.26 -14.59 19.22
N GLY A 759 21.59 -13.83 18.17
CA GLY A 759 21.07 -14.06 16.81
C GLY A 759 21.51 -15.40 16.20
N ARG A 760 22.72 -15.90 16.52
CA ARG A 760 23.11 -17.27 16.17
C ARG A 760 22.24 -18.31 16.89
N SER A 761 21.83 -18.03 18.13
CA SER A 761 20.93 -18.91 18.90
C SER A 761 19.51 -18.91 18.31
N VAL A 762 18.96 -17.75 17.92
CA VAL A 762 17.69 -17.60 17.17
C VAL A 762 17.74 -18.43 15.87
N LEU A 763 18.74 -18.18 15.01
CA LEU A 763 18.89 -18.89 13.74
C LEU A 763 19.14 -20.40 13.91
N ALA A 764 19.87 -20.81 14.95
CA ALA A 764 20.05 -22.21 15.28
C ALA A 764 18.77 -22.85 15.84
N ALA A 765 17.92 -22.11 16.56
CA ALA A 765 16.63 -22.59 17.04
C ALA A 765 15.65 -22.78 15.87
N ALA A 766 15.42 -21.75 15.04
CA ALA A 766 14.61 -21.84 13.84
C ALA A 766 15.10 -22.95 12.89
N GLY A 767 16.42 -23.02 12.68
CA GLY A 767 17.09 -24.06 11.89
C GLY A 767 17.09 -25.46 12.53
N ARG A 768 16.72 -25.62 13.81
CA ARG A 768 16.42 -26.93 14.42
C ARG A 768 14.94 -27.28 14.28
N ILE A 769 14.05 -26.30 14.42
CA ILE A 769 12.59 -26.48 14.27
C ILE A 769 12.27 -26.93 12.85
N ALA A 770 12.69 -26.18 11.82
CA ALA A 770 12.38 -26.52 10.42
C ALA A 770 12.93 -27.88 9.96
N ARG A 771 14.06 -28.34 10.54
CA ARG A 771 14.62 -29.68 10.29
C ARG A 771 13.86 -30.81 10.99
N ARG A 772 13.04 -30.53 12.00
CA ARG A 772 12.10 -31.49 12.61
C ARG A 772 10.75 -31.54 11.89
N VAL A 773 10.41 -30.51 11.11
CA VAL A 773 9.09 -30.33 10.45
C VAL A 773 9.20 -30.37 8.91
N ASN A 774 10.37 -30.74 8.35
CA ASN A 774 10.62 -30.93 6.92
C ASN A 774 10.18 -29.77 6.00
N GLY A 775 10.47 -28.51 6.40
CA GLY A 775 10.07 -27.34 5.60
C GLY A 775 11.10 -26.22 5.55
N GLU A 776 11.82 -26.07 4.42
CA GLU A 776 12.55 -24.81 4.16
C GLU A 776 11.58 -23.65 3.89
N ALA A 777 10.43 -23.91 3.26
CA ALA A 777 9.32 -22.96 3.12
C ALA A 777 8.69 -22.57 4.48
N LEU A 778 8.97 -23.32 5.54
CA LEU A 778 8.65 -22.93 6.91
C LEU A 778 9.71 -21.94 7.41
N LEU A 779 11.00 -22.26 7.29
CA LEU A 779 12.11 -21.34 7.64
C LEU A 779 11.99 -19.95 6.99
N ALA A 780 11.54 -19.87 5.74
CA ALA A 780 11.28 -18.62 5.01
C ALA A 780 10.05 -17.83 5.51
N ARG A 781 9.17 -18.45 6.30
CA ARG A 781 8.04 -17.82 7.00
C ARG A 781 8.32 -17.54 8.48
N LEU A 782 9.19 -18.32 9.13
CA LEU A 782 9.51 -18.19 10.56
C LEU A 782 10.54 -17.09 10.87
N LEU A 783 11.19 -16.51 9.86
CA LEU A 783 12.21 -15.47 10.01
C LEU A 783 11.94 -14.34 9.01
N PRO A 784 11.97 -13.05 9.44
CA PRO A 784 11.71 -11.94 8.54
C PRO A 784 12.80 -11.85 7.46
N SER A 785 12.38 -11.77 6.19
CA SER A 785 13.28 -11.63 5.04
C SER A 785 14.22 -10.44 5.23
N ARG A 786 15.51 -10.74 5.39
CA ARG A 786 16.60 -9.76 5.48
C ARG A 786 17.06 -9.32 4.10
N LEU A 787 16.85 -10.17 3.09
CA LEU A 787 17.06 -9.93 1.67
C LEU A 787 15.69 -10.11 0.99
N GLN A 788 15.22 -9.13 0.22
CA GLN A 788 13.99 -9.25 -0.56
C GLN A 788 14.08 -8.51 -1.90
N THR A 789 13.42 -9.04 -2.92
CA THR A 789 13.16 -8.32 -4.19
C THR A 789 11.67 -8.11 -4.37
N ARG A 790 11.28 -6.93 -4.84
CA ARG A 790 9.89 -6.55 -5.16
C ARG A 790 9.82 -5.97 -6.56
N ILE A 791 8.78 -6.30 -7.32
CA ILE A 791 8.52 -5.61 -8.59
C ILE A 791 8.01 -4.20 -8.30
N ASP A 792 8.65 -3.25 -8.95
CA ASP A 792 8.45 -1.81 -8.81
C ASP A 792 7.76 -1.24 -10.06
N TYR A 793 8.06 -1.76 -11.25
CA TYR A 793 7.40 -1.42 -12.51
C TYR A 793 7.26 -2.68 -13.37
N THR A 794 6.17 -2.83 -14.13
CA THR A 794 5.91 -4.01 -14.96
C THR A 794 4.93 -3.72 -16.10
N LEU A 795 5.45 -3.66 -17.33
CA LEU A 795 4.66 -3.47 -18.54
C LEU A 795 3.94 -4.76 -18.98
N SER A 796 4.50 -5.91 -18.62
CA SER A 796 3.86 -7.21 -18.76
C SER A 796 4.32 -8.13 -17.64
N HIS A 797 3.33 -8.72 -16.96
CA HIS A 797 3.56 -9.74 -15.94
C HIS A 797 3.93 -11.06 -16.61
N THR A 798 3.23 -11.41 -17.71
CA THR A 798 3.34 -12.73 -18.36
C THR A 798 4.21 -12.75 -19.63
N LEU A 799 4.83 -11.63 -20.01
CA LEU A 799 5.79 -11.48 -21.13
C LEU A 799 5.36 -12.04 -22.51
N ARG A 800 4.06 -12.09 -22.84
CA ARG A 800 3.51 -12.81 -24.02
C ARG A 800 4.18 -12.46 -25.36
N PRO A 801 4.33 -13.40 -26.31
CA PRO A 801 5.18 -13.22 -27.47
C PRO A 801 4.45 -12.45 -28.56
N GLU A 802 3.12 -12.60 -28.69
CA GLU A 802 2.33 -11.82 -29.63
C GLU A 802 2.30 -10.34 -29.22
N ARG A 803 2.59 -10.03 -27.94
CA ARG A 803 2.73 -8.65 -27.46
C ARG A 803 4.17 -8.16 -27.59
N LEU A 804 5.15 -8.91 -27.07
CA LEU A 804 6.56 -8.48 -27.11
C LEU A 804 7.15 -8.47 -28.53
N ALA A 805 6.82 -9.42 -29.40
CA ALA A 805 7.24 -9.38 -30.81
C ALA A 805 6.58 -8.23 -31.61
N ARG A 806 5.59 -7.54 -31.04
CA ARG A 806 4.93 -6.35 -31.60
C ARG A 806 5.33 -5.06 -30.86
N LEU A 807 6.34 -5.12 -29.99
CA LEU A 807 7.04 -3.92 -29.51
C LEU A 807 8.06 -3.49 -30.56
N GLU A 808 7.90 -2.25 -31.05
CA GLU A 808 8.90 -1.61 -31.90
C GLU A 808 10.17 -1.32 -31.07
N PRO A 809 11.39 -1.52 -31.61
CA PRO A 809 12.62 -1.21 -30.88
C PRO A 809 12.72 0.26 -30.48
N HIS A 810 13.02 0.51 -29.20
CA HIS A 810 13.09 1.86 -28.64
C HIS A 810 14.52 2.42 -28.67
N ARG A 811 14.67 3.71 -28.99
CA ARG A 811 15.99 4.37 -28.92
C ARG A 811 16.40 4.61 -27.46
N LEU A 812 15.42 4.99 -26.64
CA LEU A 812 15.61 5.29 -25.23
C LEU A 812 14.38 4.89 -24.41
N SER A 813 14.64 4.24 -23.27
CA SER A 813 13.68 4.04 -22.19
C SER A 813 14.18 4.74 -20.93
N LEU A 814 13.32 5.59 -20.38
CA LEU A 814 13.56 6.35 -19.16
C LEU A 814 12.64 5.82 -18.06
N LEU A 815 13.21 5.49 -16.89
CA LEU A 815 12.46 5.11 -15.70
C LEU A 815 12.58 6.17 -14.61
N LEU A 816 11.46 6.74 -14.20
CA LEU A 816 11.34 7.74 -13.13
C LEU A 816 10.65 7.15 -11.89
N ASN A 817 11.39 7.01 -10.80
CA ASN A 817 10.86 6.54 -9.50
C ASN A 817 11.34 7.44 -8.36
N ASP A 818 10.54 7.57 -7.32
CA ASP A 818 11.00 8.02 -6.01
C ASP A 818 12.09 7.06 -5.47
N ASN A 819 13.10 7.65 -4.83
CA ASN A 819 14.16 6.96 -4.11
C ASN A 819 13.86 6.87 -2.60
N GLY A 820 12.64 7.15 -2.14
CA GLY A 820 12.16 6.97 -0.77
C GLY A 820 12.87 7.85 0.28
N ASN A 821 13.53 8.92 -0.18
CA ASN A 821 14.34 9.84 0.63
C ASN A 821 14.10 11.31 0.24
N GLY A 822 13.02 11.60 -0.50
CA GLY A 822 12.75 12.93 -1.05
C GLY A 822 13.51 13.25 -2.34
N THR A 823 14.14 12.27 -3.00
CA THR A 823 14.79 12.41 -4.30
C THR A 823 14.19 11.45 -5.33
N HIS A 824 14.21 11.84 -6.60
CA HIS A 824 13.73 11.04 -7.72
C HIS A 824 14.88 10.62 -8.62
N GLY A 825 14.98 9.32 -8.89
CA GLY A 825 15.98 8.74 -9.77
C GLY A 825 15.45 8.57 -11.18
N PHE A 826 16.11 9.23 -12.13
CA PHE A 826 15.95 9.08 -13.58
C PHE A 826 16.95 8.04 -14.07
N ARG A 827 16.48 6.95 -14.66
CA ARG A 827 17.34 5.83 -15.10
C ARG A 827 17.18 5.61 -16.59
N PHE A 828 18.25 5.88 -17.32
CA PHE A 828 18.29 5.88 -18.78
C PHE A 828 18.85 4.56 -19.27
N PHE A 829 18.16 3.93 -20.21
CA PHE A 829 18.66 2.77 -20.94
C PHE A 829 18.29 2.89 -22.42
N GLY A 830 19.25 2.67 -23.31
CA GLY A 830 19.05 2.80 -24.75
C GLY A 830 20.18 2.14 -25.52
N ARG A 831 20.23 2.34 -26.84
CA ARG A 831 21.25 1.73 -27.70
C ARG A 831 21.63 2.63 -28.87
N ASP A 832 22.91 2.95 -28.94
CA ASP A 832 23.55 3.52 -30.12
C ASP A 832 24.19 2.39 -30.95
N ASP A 833 24.51 2.64 -32.21
CA ASP A 833 25.03 1.62 -33.14
C ASP A 833 26.33 0.95 -32.65
N GLN A 834 27.06 1.61 -31.74
CA GLN A 834 28.32 1.15 -31.16
C GLN A 834 28.16 0.46 -29.79
N ALA A 835 27.16 0.81 -28.98
CA ALA A 835 27.04 0.34 -27.59
C ALA A 835 25.64 0.55 -26.99
N ALA A 836 25.33 -0.24 -25.94
CA ALA A 836 24.22 0.06 -25.05
C ALA A 836 24.53 1.32 -24.21
N PHE A 837 23.61 2.28 -24.18
CA PHE A 837 23.68 3.46 -23.33
C PHE A 837 22.99 3.16 -22.00
N LYS A 838 23.69 3.38 -20.89
CA LYS A 838 23.15 3.25 -19.53
C LYS A 838 23.71 4.37 -18.67
N GLN A 839 22.84 5.14 -18.02
CA GLN A 839 23.19 6.22 -17.08
C GLN A 839 22.05 6.40 -16.08
N ASP A 840 22.33 7.03 -14.93
CA ASP A 840 21.30 7.52 -14.03
C ASP A 840 21.61 8.94 -13.52
N ALA A 841 20.55 9.65 -13.13
CA ALA A 841 20.60 11.00 -12.60
C ALA A 841 19.58 11.15 -11.46
N THR A 842 19.87 11.99 -10.47
CA THR A 842 18.99 12.20 -9.31
C THR A 842 18.70 13.69 -9.08
N LEU A 843 17.42 14.01 -8.89
CA LEU A 843 16.92 15.34 -8.51
C LEU A 843 16.20 15.25 -7.15
N SER A 844 16.19 16.29 -6.34
CA SER A 844 15.25 16.36 -5.21
C SER A 844 13.80 16.52 -5.73
N GLY A 845 12.81 16.11 -4.92
CA GLY A 845 11.39 16.27 -5.25
C GLY A 845 11.01 17.74 -5.50
N GLN A 846 11.55 18.68 -4.71
CA GLN A 846 11.27 20.11 -4.89
C GLN A 846 11.91 20.67 -6.17
N GLU A 847 13.14 20.27 -6.53
CA GLU A 847 13.73 20.66 -7.82
C GLU A 847 12.89 20.14 -8.99
N LEU A 848 12.48 18.86 -8.93
CA LEU A 848 11.68 18.22 -9.96
C LEU A 848 10.31 18.92 -10.11
N GLN A 849 9.62 19.20 -9.01
CA GLN A 849 8.35 19.92 -9.05
C GLN A 849 8.52 21.35 -9.57
N ASN A 850 9.48 22.12 -9.04
CA ASN A 850 9.76 23.49 -9.51
C ASN A 850 10.03 23.56 -11.01
N LEU A 851 10.72 22.56 -11.57
CA LEU A 851 10.94 22.44 -13.01
C LEU A 851 9.61 22.12 -13.73
N ILE A 852 8.90 21.08 -13.31
CA ILE A 852 7.61 20.65 -13.86
C ILE A 852 6.57 21.80 -13.89
N ASP A 853 6.48 22.60 -12.83
CA ASP A 853 5.56 23.74 -12.73
C ASP A 853 5.90 24.83 -13.76
N GLN A 854 7.19 25.15 -13.91
CA GLN A 854 7.68 26.10 -14.92
C GLN A 854 7.43 25.60 -16.35
N ALA A 855 7.44 24.28 -16.58
CA ALA A 855 7.11 23.65 -17.86
C ALA A 855 5.69 24.01 -18.28
N ARG A 856 4.73 23.82 -17.37
CA ARG A 856 3.32 24.16 -17.61
C ARG A 856 3.15 25.66 -17.66
N GLY A 857 3.80 26.42 -16.78
CA GLY A 857 3.83 27.89 -16.86
C GLY A 857 4.24 28.40 -18.24
N ALA A 858 5.22 27.78 -18.90
CA ALA A 858 5.64 28.15 -20.26
C ALA A 858 4.58 27.79 -21.33
N LEU A 859 3.91 26.63 -21.20
CA LEU A 859 2.77 26.24 -22.07
C LEU A 859 1.55 27.15 -21.87
N ARG A 860 1.16 27.42 -20.61
CA ARG A 860 0.07 28.33 -20.22
C ARG A 860 0.32 29.73 -20.80
N GLN A 861 1.54 30.23 -20.65
CA GLN A 861 1.97 31.52 -21.19
C GLN A 861 1.87 31.57 -22.72
N ALA A 862 2.24 30.49 -23.42
CA ALA A 862 2.07 30.39 -24.86
C ALA A 862 0.58 30.32 -25.27
N ALA A 863 -0.24 29.55 -24.56
CA ALA A 863 -1.65 29.33 -24.88
C ALA A 863 -2.57 30.54 -24.63
N TRP A 864 -2.41 31.25 -23.51
CA TRP A 864 -3.29 32.38 -23.14
C TRP A 864 -2.59 33.63 -22.58
N GLY A 865 -1.27 33.63 -22.46
CA GLY A 865 -0.51 34.83 -22.08
C GLY A 865 -0.27 35.01 -20.58
N ASP A 866 -0.56 33.98 -19.78
CA ASP A 866 -0.29 33.95 -18.34
C ASP A 866 0.31 32.59 -17.95
N ALA A 867 1.21 32.54 -16.96
CA ALA A 867 1.77 31.30 -16.45
C ALA A 867 0.90 30.62 -15.37
N THR A 868 -0.07 31.34 -14.82
CA THR A 868 -1.08 30.84 -13.88
C THR A 868 -2.16 30.00 -14.58
N PRO A 869 -2.96 29.21 -13.84
CA PRO A 869 -4.13 28.52 -14.38
C PRO A 869 -5.11 29.44 -15.12
N TRP A 870 -5.99 28.84 -15.93
CA TRP A 870 -6.87 29.60 -16.81
C TRP A 870 -8.03 30.28 -16.05
N HIS A 871 -8.22 31.57 -16.33
CA HIS A 871 -9.20 32.48 -15.76
C HIS A 871 -9.90 33.27 -16.89
N HIS A 872 -10.47 32.55 -17.86
CA HIS A 872 -11.23 33.11 -18.99
C HIS A 872 -10.44 34.00 -19.98
N GLN A 873 -9.11 33.91 -20.02
CA GLN A 873 -8.29 34.59 -21.04
C GLN A 873 -8.51 33.99 -22.46
N PRO A 874 -8.47 34.78 -23.54
CA PRO A 874 -8.65 34.27 -24.89
C PRO A 874 -7.48 33.37 -25.35
N TYR A 875 -7.77 32.39 -26.21
CA TYR A 875 -6.74 31.52 -26.79
C TYR A 875 -5.88 32.31 -27.80
N ARG A 876 -4.58 32.43 -27.53
CA ARG A 876 -3.64 33.26 -28.33
C ARG A 876 -3.42 32.79 -29.77
N TYR A 877 -3.85 31.57 -30.12
CA TYR A 877 -3.73 30.99 -31.45
C TYR A 877 -5.09 30.75 -32.13
N ASP A 878 -6.19 31.32 -31.63
CA ASP A 878 -7.45 31.37 -32.40
C ASP A 878 -7.42 32.55 -33.38
N GLY A 879 -6.92 32.31 -34.59
CA GLY A 879 -6.75 33.36 -35.61
C GLY A 879 -5.71 32.99 -36.67
N PRO A 880 -5.25 33.96 -37.48
CA PRO A 880 -4.21 33.72 -38.47
C PRO A 880 -2.87 33.36 -37.80
N ALA A 881 -2.03 32.67 -38.59
CA ALA A 881 -0.64 32.41 -38.23
C ALA A 881 0.13 33.74 -38.09
N ASP A 882 0.99 33.81 -37.09
CA ASP A 882 1.73 34.99 -36.67
C ASP A 882 3.14 34.52 -36.31
N GLU A 883 4.11 34.88 -37.15
CA GLU A 883 5.47 34.37 -37.07
C GLU A 883 6.24 34.94 -35.87
N ASP A 884 5.96 36.18 -35.45
CA ASP A 884 6.58 36.78 -34.27
C ASP A 884 6.00 36.21 -32.97
N ARG A 885 4.70 35.93 -32.93
CA ARG A 885 4.08 35.14 -31.84
C ARG A 885 4.70 33.75 -31.76
N LEU A 886 4.72 33.02 -32.88
CA LEU A 886 5.33 31.70 -32.98
C LEU A 886 6.80 31.70 -32.53
N ARG A 887 7.60 32.66 -33.00
CA ARG A 887 9.00 32.85 -32.61
C ARG A 887 9.15 33.11 -31.12
N GLY A 888 8.40 34.07 -30.57
CA GLY A 888 8.47 34.44 -29.16
C GLY A 888 8.11 33.29 -28.21
N ASP A 889 7.10 32.49 -28.54
CA ASP A 889 6.69 31.36 -27.72
C ASP A 889 7.55 30.10 -27.93
N LEU A 890 8.03 29.81 -29.16
CA LEU A 890 9.05 28.77 -29.39
C LEU A 890 10.33 29.06 -28.62
N VAL A 891 10.81 30.31 -28.61
CA VAL A 891 11.99 30.73 -27.83
C VAL A 891 11.75 30.56 -26.33
N ARG A 892 10.56 30.92 -25.83
CA ARG A 892 10.16 30.72 -24.42
C ARG A 892 10.21 29.24 -24.02
N LEU A 893 9.57 28.39 -24.83
CA LEU A 893 9.53 26.95 -24.61
C LEU A 893 10.94 26.33 -24.70
N ALA A 894 11.76 26.76 -25.66
CA ALA A 894 13.11 26.22 -25.86
C ALA A 894 14.06 26.61 -24.72
N ARG A 895 14.03 27.86 -24.26
CA ARG A 895 14.85 28.33 -23.11
C ARG A 895 14.51 27.57 -21.83
N TRP A 896 13.24 27.25 -21.61
CA TRP A 896 12.84 26.40 -20.48
C TRP A 896 13.24 24.94 -20.70
N GLY A 897 12.92 24.37 -21.87
CA GLY A 897 13.17 22.97 -22.22
C GLY A 897 14.64 22.59 -22.20
N TYR A 898 15.50 23.53 -22.60
CA TYR A 898 16.95 23.40 -22.48
C TYR A 898 17.38 23.39 -21.02
N ARG A 899 16.84 24.28 -20.16
CA ARG A 899 17.21 24.34 -18.73
C ARG A 899 16.81 23.09 -17.96
N PHE A 900 15.66 22.46 -18.25
CA PHE A 900 15.34 21.15 -17.68
C PHE A 900 16.35 20.10 -18.14
N TYR A 901 16.56 20.02 -19.46
CA TYR A 901 17.47 19.07 -20.08
C TYR A 901 18.88 19.19 -19.47
N ASP A 902 19.46 20.38 -19.48
CA ASP A 902 20.76 20.76 -18.91
C ASP A 902 20.89 20.33 -17.43
N THR A 903 19.91 20.71 -16.59
CA THR A 903 19.85 20.33 -15.16
C THR A 903 19.85 18.82 -14.94
N LEU A 904 19.25 18.06 -15.86
CA LEU A 904 19.16 16.60 -15.82
C LEU A 904 20.43 15.94 -16.39
N ILE A 905 21.00 16.46 -17.48
CA ILE A 905 22.12 15.84 -18.18
C ILE A 905 23.47 16.04 -17.51
N ASP A 906 23.69 17.18 -16.82
CA ASP A 906 24.89 17.41 -16.01
C ASP A 906 24.98 16.46 -14.79
N ARG A 907 23.86 15.80 -14.44
CA ARG A 907 23.75 14.83 -13.35
C ARG A 907 23.78 13.38 -13.82
N LEU A 908 24.07 13.11 -15.10
CA LEU A 908 24.23 11.75 -15.66
C LEU A 908 25.52 11.11 -15.14
N ALA A 909 25.44 10.48 -13.96
CA ALA A 909 26.54 9.80 -13.33
C ALA A 909 26.52 8.31 -13.68
N ALA A 910 27.66 7.79 -14.15
CA ALA A 910 27.84 6.36 -14.39
C ALA A 910 28.08 5.64 -13.05
N GLY A 911 27.01 5.35 -12.30
CA GLY A 911 27.08 4.62 -11.03
C GLY A 911 27.88 5.35 -9.94
N GLY A 912 27.66 6.67 -9.79
CA GLY A 912 28.38 7.51 -8.82
C GLY A 912 29.67 8.15 -9.34
N ALA A 913 29.94 8.09 -10.65
CA ALA A 913 31.10 8.73 -11.26
C ALA A 913 31.07 10.28 -11.12
N THR A 914 31.96 10.83 -10.28
CA THR A 914 32.22 12.27 -10.16
C THR A 914 33.15 12.82 -11.26
N ASP A 915 33.57 11.98 -12.20
CA ASP A 915 34.43 12.35 -13.32
C ASP A 915 33.67 13.16 -14.39
N ARG A 916 34.09 14.42 -14.56
CA ARG A 916 33.58 15.34 -15.58
C ARG A 916 33.84 14.85 -17.02
N VAL A 917 34.83 13.99 -17.26
CA VAL A 917 35.09 13.41 -18.59
C VAL A 917 34.06 12.32 -18.90
N ALA A 918 33.77 11.42 -17.95
CA ALA A 918 32.69 10.44 -18.05
C ALA A 918 31.33 11.10 -18.27
N ILE A 919 30.97 12.13 -17.47
CA ILE A 919 29.70 12.89 -17.62
C ILE A 919 29.61 13.51 -19.03
N ARG A 920 30.64 14.27 -19.47
CA ARG A 920 30.68 14.84 -20.83
C ARG A 920 30.60 13.79 -21.95
N THR A 921 31.10 12.58 -21.70
CA THR A 921 31.00 11.47 -22.66
C THR A 921 29.58 10.90 -22.69
N ALA A 922 28.93 10.71 -21.53
CA ALA A 922 27.53 10.32 -21.41
C ALA A 922 26.59 11.31 -22.12
N VAL A 923 26.77 12.63 -21.88
CA VAL A 923 26.02 13.70 -22.56
C VAL A 923 26.14 13.60 -24.08
N LYS A 924 27.37 13.48 -24.61
CA LYS A 924 27.59 13.35 -26.06
C LYS A 924 26.96 12.10 -26.66
N THR A 925 27.01 10.97 -25.96
CA THR A 925 26.35 9.73 -26.39
C THR A 925 24.83 9.87 -26.37
N LEU A 926 24.25 10.52 -25.35
CA LEU A 926 22.81 10.79 -25.30
C LEU A 926 22.35 11.73 -26.42
N LYS A 927 23.08 12.82 -26.70
CA LYS A 927 22.77 13.71 -27.83
C LYS A 927 22.80 12.99 -29.17
N ARG A 928 23.81 12.14 -29.42
CA ARG A 928 23.89 11.29 -30.63
C ARG A 928 22.73 10.31 -30.71
N LEU A 929 22.45 9.59 -29.61
CA LEU A 929 21.35 8.64 -29.51
C LEU A 929 20.00 9.28 -29.84
N MET A 930 19.77 10.51 -29.35
CA MET A 930 18.53 11.25 -29.56
C MET A 930 18.51 12.11 -30.83
N GLN A 931 19.57 12.12 -31.64
CA GLN A 931 19.66 12.99 -32.82
C GLN A 931 18.56 12.67 -33.87
N THR A 932 18.40 11.39 -34.23
CA THR A 932 17.38 10.94 -35.19
C THR A 932 16.08 10.54 -34.49
N PRO A 933 14.91 10.71 -35.14
CA PRO A 933 13.63 10.20 -34.65
C PRO A 933 13.65 8.73 -34.23
N GLY A 934 12.77 8.37 -33.28
CA GLY A 934 12.44 6.98 -32.94
C GLY A 934 11.52 6.88 -31.73
N TYR A 935 11.27 5.65 -31.28
CA TYR A 935 10.42 5.37 -30.12
C TYR A 935 11.13 5.66 -28.79
N VAL A 936 10.40 6.29 -27.86
CA VAL A 936 10.88 6.69 -26.53
C VAL A 936 9.84 6.33 -25.47
N GLN A 937 10.23 5.49 -24.51
CA GLN A 937 9.38 5.10 -23.38
C GLN A 937 9.74 5.96 -22.16
N VAL A 938 8.74 6.50 -21.49
CA VAL A 938 8.92 7.11 -20.16
C VAL A 938 8.04 6.35 -19.18
N ALA A 939 8.65 5.35 -18.54
CA ALA A 939 8.06 4.58 -17.46
C ALA A 939 8.11 5.41 -16.16
N SER A 940 6.99 5.46 -15.44
CA SER A 940 6.91 6.07 -14.11
C SER A 940 6.27 5.08 -13.15
N LYS A 941 6.76 5.05 -11.90
CA LYS A 941 6.27 4.15 -10.86
C LYS A 941 5.29 4.80 -9.90
N ASP A 942 5.77 5.77 -9.14
CA ASP A 942 5.16 6.17 -7.87
C ASP A 942 4.50 7.54 -7.99
N SER A 943 3.19 7.56 -7.72
CA SER A 943 2.31 8.73 -7.65
C SER A 943 2.03 9.48 -8.96
N ALA A 944 0.87 10.13 -8.98
CA ALA A 944 0.44 11.08 -9.99
C ALA A 944 1.28 12.39 -10.03
N ARG A 945 2.20 12.61 -9.08
CA ARG A 945 2.79 13.93 -8.82
C ARG A 945 3.84 14.35 -9.85
N HIS A 946 4.65 13.40 -10.29
CA HIS A 946 5.89 13.68 -11.02
C HIS A 946 5.87 13.28 -12.50
N VAL A 947 4.75 13.50 -13.20
CA VAL A 947 4.75 13.38 -14.66
C VAL A 947 5.49 14.58 -15.28
N VAL A 948 6.62 14.24 -15.90
CA VAL A 948 7.56 15.17 -16.55
C VAL A 948 7.08 15.45 -17.98
N PRO A 949 6.94 16.73 -18.38
CA PRO A 949 6.61 17.14 -19.75
C PRO A 949 7.76 16.89 -20.75
N VAL A 950 8.15 15.63 -20.94
CA VAL A 950 9.29 15.21 -21.80
C VAL A 950 9.17 15.63 -23.27
N ALA A 951 7.96 15.98 -23.73
CA ALA A 951 7.74 16.58 -25.05
C ALA A 951 8.45 17.94 -25.19
N LEU A 952 8.66 18.66 -24.09
CA LEU A 952 9.33 19.96 -24.05
C LEU A 952 10.85 19.90 -23.91
N PHE A 953 11.46 18.72 -23.72
CA PHE A 953 12.93 18.61 -23.63
C PHE A 953 13.57 19.11 -24.93
N TYR A 954 14.50 20.07 -24.81
CA TYR A 954 15.14 20.74 -25.94
C TYR A 954 16.66 20.55 -25.86
N ASP A 955 17.26 19.85 -26.84
CA ASP A 955 18.65 19.37 -26.76
C ASP A 955 19.60 19.89 -27.85
N HIS A 956 19.12 20.72 -28.77
CA HIS A 956 19.97 21.56 -29.63
C HIS A 956 20.71 22.63 -28.80
N ALA A 957 21.77 23.23 -29.34
CA ALA A 957 22.47 24.34 -28.69
C ALA A 957 21.53 25.54 -28.46
N LEU A 958 21.69 26.24 -27.31
CA LEU A 958 20.90 27.42 -26.96
C LEU A 958 21.57 28.25 -25.86
N ASP A 959 21.95 29.50 -26.14
CA ASP A 959 22.34 30.45 -25.08
C ASP A 959 21.07 31.00 -24.44
N THR A 960 20.64 30.38 -23.34
CA THR A 960 19.40 30.78 -22.65
C THR A 960 19.46 32.17 -21.99
N THR A 961 20.59 32.88 -22.05
CA THR A 961 20.75 34.23 -21.51
C THR A 961 20.43 35.33 -22.52
N LEU A 962 20.45 35.05 -23.82
CA LEU A 962 20.18 36.05 -24.86
C LEU A 962 18.80 36.71 -24.69
N PRO A 963 18.68 38.01 -25.05
CA PRO A 963 17.40 38.71 -25.14
C PRO A 963 16.55 38.15 -26.31
N THR A 964 15.23 38.14 -26.14
CA THR A 964 14.26 37.44 -27.02
C THR A 964 14.32 37.92 -28.48
N GLU A 965 14.79 39.15 -28.70
CA GLU A 965 14.88 39.84 -29.98
C GLU A 965 16.09 39.37 -30.81
N ARG A 966 17.08 38.72 -30.18
CA ARG A 966 18.25 38.16 -30.89
C ARG A 966 18.00 36.76 -31.46
N TYR A 967 17.10 35.97 -30.86
CA TYR A 967 16.85 34.61 -31.36
C TYR A 967 16.11 34.63 -32.69
N ARG A 968 16.61 33.82 -33.61
CA ARG A 968 16.01 33.57 -34.93
C ARG A 968 15.42 32.16 -34.97
N LEU A 969 14.40 31.93 -35.80
CA LEU A 969 13.97 30.56 -36.08
C LEU A 969 14.88 29.94 -37.15
N CYS A 970 15.04 28.62 -37.10
CA CYS A 970 15.84 27.85 -38.05
C CYS A 970 15.40 28.14 -39.51
N PRO A 971 16.29 28.62 -40.39
CA PRO A 971 15.92 28.99 -41.76
C PRO A 971 15.28 27.85 -42.57
N ALA A 972 15.75 26.61 -42.38
CA ALA A 972 15.18 25.43 -43.03
C ALA A 972 13.81 24.99 -42.46
N PHE A 973 13.45 25.47 -41.26
CA PHE A 973 12.08 25.34 -40.75
C PHE A 973 11.18 26.45 -41.32
N LEU A 974 11.64 27.70 -41.36
CA LEU A 974 10.89 28.82 -41.94
C LEU A 974 10.58 28.61 -43.42
N ASP A 975 11.57 28.19 -44.22
CA ASP A 975 11.38 27.88 -45.64
C ASP A 975 10.32 26.77 -45.84
N ALA A 976 10.33 25.72 -45.02
CA ALA A 976 9.30 24.68 -45.06
C ALA A 976 7.92 25.16 -44.58
N LEU A 977 7.88 26.13 -43.66
CA LEU A 977 6.64 26.76 -43.20
C LEU A 977 6.02 27.63 -44.31
N HIS A 978 6.82 28.51 -44.92
CA HIS A 978 6.42 29.43 -46.00
C HIS A 978 6.06 28.70 -47.30
N THR A 979 6.80 27.66 -47.68
CA THR A 979 6.51 26.85 -48.87
C THR A 979 5.41 25.81 -48.64
N ARG A 980 4.91 25.64 -47.40
CA ARG A 980 4.00 24.56 -46.97
C ARG A 980 4.56 23.16 -47.28
N THR A 981 5.89 23.02 -47.31
CA THR A 981 6.58 21.72 -47.45
C THR A 981 6.39 20.90 -46.16
N PRO A 982 5.79 19.69 -46.23
CA PRO A 982 5.43 18.93 -45.03
C PRO A 982 6.59 18.73 -44.05
N LEU A 983 6.50 19.32 -42.86
CA LEU A 983 7.58 19.34 -41.87
C LEU A 983 8.24 17.97 -41.64
N LEU A 984 7.45 16.89 -41.61
CA LEU A 984 7.89 15.51 -41.40
C LEU A 984 8.98 15.04 -42.38
N THR A 985 9.02 15.53 -43.63
CA THR A 985 10.02 15.12 -44.63
C THR A 985 11.26 16.02 -44.67
N THR A 986 11.27 17.13 -43.92
CA THR A 986 12.40 18.07 -43.90
C THR A 986 13.59 17.51 -43.13
N ALA A 987 14.81 17.94 -43.51
CA ALA A 987 16.05 17.53 -42.85
C ALA A 987 16.01 17.77 -41.32
N CYS A 988 15.37 18.85 -40.87
CA CYS A 988 15.20 19.19 -39.46
C CYS A 988 14.55 18.06 -38.66
N PHE A 989 13.33 17.64 -39.02
CA PHE A 989 12.59 16.61 -38.28
C PHE A 989 13.01 15.17 -38.65
N GLN A 990 14.05 15.03 -39.48
CA GLN A 990 14.77 13.78 -39.75
C GLN A 990 16.12 13.69 -39.00
N GLY A 991 16.43 14.62 -38.08
CA GLY A 991 17.67 14.61 -37.28
C GLY A 991 18.91 15.21 -37.96
N HIS A 992 18.70 15.87 -39.10
CA HIS A 992 19.73 16.47 -39.94
C HIS A 992 19.55 18.01 -40.03
N CYS A 993 19.16 18.64 -38.93
CA CYS A 993 18.95 20.09 -38.87
C CYS A 993 20.28 20.84 -39.10
N PRO A 994 20.35 21.80 -40.03
CA PRO A 994 21.57 22.60 -40.25
C PRO A 994 21.86 23.60 -39.13
N SER A 995 20.96 23.75 -38.14
CA SER A 995 21.06 24.73 -37.06
C SER A 995 21.29 24.11 -35.67
N THR A 996 21.58 22.81 -35.56
CA THR A 996 21.70 22.11 -34.25
C THR A 996 22.74 22.72 -33.30
N GLU A 997 23.87 23.20 -33.84
CA GLU A 997 24.98 23.76 -33.06
C GLU A 997 24.94 25.31 -32.98
N HIS A 998 23.86 25.96 -33.44
CA HIS A 998 23.72 27.41 -33.42
C HIS A 998 22.90 27.86 -32.19
N ASP A 999 23.59 28.43 -31.21
CA ASP A 999 23.04 28.84 -29.90
C ASP A 999 22.10 30.06 -29.95
N ASP A 1000 22.09 30.83 -31.04
CA ASP A 1000 21.14 31.90 -31.32
C ASP A 1000 19.92 31.48 -32.17
N VAL A 1001 19.84 30.21 -32.60
CA VAL A 1001 18.81 29.73 -33.55
C VAL A 1001 17.93 28.63 -32.94
N VAL A 1002 16.65 28.94 -32.76
CA VAL A 1002 15.66 27.96 -32.29
C VAL A 1002 15.10 27.17 -33.47
N CYS A 1003 15.29 25.85 -33.45
CA CYS A 1003 14.62 24.92 -34.37
C CYS A 1003 13.59 24.11 -33.59
N PRO A 1004 12.31 24.04 -34.00
CA PRO A 1004 11.34 23.19 -33.31
C PRO A 1004 11.71 21.70 -33.31
N ALA A 1005 12.54 21.24 -34.25
CA ALA A 1005 13.08 19.88 -34.22
C ALA A 1005 13.99 19.60 -33.00
N GLY A 1006 14.44 20.63 -32.27
CA GLY A 1006 15.11 20.47 -30.98
C GLY A 1006 14.22 19.94 -29.87
N PHE A 1007 12.91 20.13 -29.94
CA PHE A 1007 11.97 19.53 -28.99
C PHE A 1007 11.76 18.05 -29.26
N TRP A 1008 11.96 17.22 -28.22
CA TRP A 1008 11.68 15.79 -28.28
C TRP A 1008 10.24 15.49 -28.71
N GLY A 1009 9.27 16.34 -28.35
CA GLY A 1009 7.86 16.18 -28.71
C GLY A 1009 7.55 16.30 -30.20
N PHE A 1010 8.36 17.04 -30.98
CA PHE A 1010 8.23 17.08 -32.44
C PHE A 1010 9.16 16.07 -33.15
N ARG A 1011 10.23 15.61 -32.49
CA ARG A 1011 11.24 14.71 -33.08
C ARG A 1011 10.98 13.22 -32.85
N HIS A 1012 10.39 12.82 -31.72
CA HIS A 1012 10.30 11.41 -31.28
C HIS A 1012 8.87 10.89 -31.11
N HIS A 1013 8.73 9.56 -31.16
CA HIS A 1013 7.49 8.83 -30.87
C HIS A 1013 7.44 8.49 -29.37
N ILE A 1014 6.97 9.43 -28.55
CA ILE A 1014 6.96 9.34 -27.10
C ILE A 1014 5.74 8.55 -26.61
N GLY A 1015 5.91 7.69 -25.60
CA GLY A 1015 4.83 7.01 -24.87
C GLY A 1015 5.11 6.88 -23.38
N LEU A 1016 4.08 7.07 -22.55
CA LEU A 1016 4.12 6.99 -21.09
C LEU A 1016 3.25 5.83 -20.57
N PRO A 1017 3.66 4.57 -20.72
CA PRO A 1017 2.90 3.42 -20.21
C PRO A 1017 2.83 3.42 -18.66
N VAL A 1018 1.66 3.78 -18.14
CA VAL A 1018 1.33 3.90 -16.70
C VAL A 1018 1.05 2.52 -16.08
N THR A 1019 1.64 2.23 -14.92
CA THR A 1019 1.44 0.97 -14.18
C THR A 1019 1.40 1.21 -12.65
N ILE A 1020 0.39 1.90 -12.14
CA ILE A 1020 0.30 2.24 -10.70
C ILE A 1020 -0.38 1.08 -9.93
N GLY A 1021 -0.08 0.95 -8.64
CA GLY A 1021 -0.87 0.12 -7.72
C GLY A 1021 -0.67 -1.40 -7.79
N GLY A 1022 0.29 -1.90 -8.57
CA GLY A 1022 0.62 -3.33 -8.63
C GLY A 1022 -0.44 -4.21 -9.31
N SER A 1023 -1.31 -3.62 -10.14
CA SER A 1023 -2.29 -4.34 -10.96
C SER A 1023 -1.60 -5.40 -11.83
N LEU A 1024 -2.07 -6.65 -11.79
CA LEU A 1024 -1.49 -7.83 -12.46
C LEU A 1024 -1.67 -7.85 -14.00
N ARG A 1025 -1.73 -6.68 -14.64
CA ARG A 1025 -2.22 -6.52 -16.02
C ARG A 1025 -1.07 -6.48 -17.03
N ASP A 1026 -1.19 -7.29 -18.08
CA ASP A 1026 -0.39 -7.12 -19.30
C ASP A 1026 -0.91 -5.93 -20.13
N LEU A 1027 -0.03 -4.97 -20.45
CA LEU A 1027 -0.34 -3.82 -21.29
C LEU A 1027 -0.68 -4.22 -22.74
N ALA A 1028 -1.60 -3.50 -23.38
CA ALA A 1028 -2.00 -3.74 -24.76
C ALA A 1028 -1.02 -3.09 -25.76
N THR A 1029 -0.53 -3.88 -26.72
CA THR A 1029 0.30 -3.39 -27.83
C THR A 1029 -0.47 -3.22 -29.13
N GLU A 1030 -1.66 -3.82 -29.26
CA GLU A 1030 -2.57 -3.65 -30.39
C GLU A 1030 -4.04 -3.73 -29.93
N ILE A 1031 -4.93 -3.04 -30.65
CA ILE A 1031 -6.38 -3.17 -30.53
C ILE A 1031 -6.90 -3.93 -31.75
N PRO A 1032 -7.41 -5.18 -31.61
CA PRO A 1032 -7.92 -5.94 -32.74
C PRO A 1032 -9.26 -5.37 -33.23
N VAL A 1033 -9.43 -5.30 -34.55
CA VAL A 1033 -10.68 -4.86 -35.22
C VAL A 1033 -11.24 -6.03 -36.04
N GLU A 1034 -12.38 -6.60 -35.63
CA GLU A 1034 -12.93 -7.80 -36.29
C GLU A 1034 -13.66 -7.51 -37.61
N ALA A 1035 -14.31 -6.35 -37.72
CA ALA A 1035 -15.03 -5.92 -38.92
C ALA A 1035 -14.77 -4.44 -39.21
N THR A 1036 -15.38 -3.55 -38.43
CA THR A 1036 -15.27 -2.09 -38.56
C THR A 1036 -14.80 -1.45 -37.24
N PRO A 1037 -13.92 -0.44 -37.26
CA PRO A 1037 -13.52 0.28 -36.06
C PRO A 1037 -14.75 0.93 -35.39
N GLN A 1038 -14.83 0.86 -34.07
CA GLN A 1038 -15.92 1.49 -33.30
C GLN A 1038 -15.39 2.70 -32.52
N LEU A 1039 -15.94 3.88 -32.81
CA LEU A 1039 -15.69 5.12 -32.09
C LEU A 1039 -16.94 5.48 -31.26
N THR A 1040 -16.75 5.57 -29.95
CA THR A 1040 -17.75 6.09 -29.02
C THR A 1040 -17.38 7.52 -28.64
N VAL A 1041 -18.28 8.47 -28.90
CA VAL A 1041 -18.09 9.90 -28.66
C VAL A 1041 -19.00 10.38 -27.53
N ALA A 1042 -18.46 11.08 -26.54
CA ALA A 1042 -19.20 11.68 -25.44
C ALA A 1042 -18.92 13.18 -25.37
N VAL A 1043 -19.96 14.02 -25.57
CA VAL A 1043 -19.80 15.48 -25.71
C VAL A 1043 -20.45 16.27 -24.58
N SER A 1044 -19.94 17.47 -24.30
CA SER A 1044 -20.78 18.49 -23.64
C SER A 1044 -21.71 19.14 -24.65
N THR A 1045 -22.94 19.46 -24.22
CA THR A 1045 -23.93 20.18 -25.02
C THR A 1045 -23.96 21.69 -24.73
N ASP A 1046 -23.05 22.19 -23.89
CA ASP A 1046 -22.86 23.61 -23.62
C ASP A 1046 -22.71 24.45 -24.91
N GLN A 1047 -23.41 25.58 -24.94
CA GLN A 1047 -23.42 26.53 -26.06
C GLN A 1047 -22.06 27.24 -26.24
N ALA A 1048 -21.17 27.17 -25.24
CA ALA A 1048 -19.80 27.64 -25.37
C ALA A 1048 -18.95 26.81 -26.37
N PHE A 1049 -19.31 25.55 -26.64
CA PHE A 1049 -18.64 24.72 -27.65
C PHE A 1049 -19.17 25.02 -29.07
N VAL A 1050 -18.82 26.20 -29.58
CA VAL A 1050 -19.32 26.71 -30.87
C VAL A 1050 -18.78 25.94 -32.09
N ARG A 1051 -17.64 25.24 -31.97
CA ARG A 1051 -17.08 24.40 -33.05
C ARG A 1051 -17.64 22.98 -33.06
N ARG A 1052 -18.33 22.54 -31.99
CA ARG A 1052 -18.84 21.17 -31.83
C ARG A 1052 -19.55 20.58 -33.06
N PRO A 1053 -20.52 21.25 -33.73
CA PRO A 1053 -21.26 20.62 -34.82
C PRO A 1053 -20.39 20.33 -36.07
N ALA A 1054 -19.41 21.20 -36.35
CA ALA A 1054 -18.46 21.00 -37.43
C ALA A 1054 -17.44 19.89 -37.09
N HIS A 1055 -17.03 19.83 -35.82
CA HIS A 1055 -16.13 18.80 -35.32
C HIS A 1055 -16.78 17.41 -35.28
N GLU A 1056 -18.03 17.29 -34.83
CA GLU A 1056 -18.83 16.05 -34.89
C GLU A 1056 -18.92 15.53 -36.34
N GLN A 1057 -19.17 16.42 -37.31
CA GLN A 1057 -19.18 16.08 -38.74
C GLN A 1057 -17.80 15.64 -39.25
N ALA A 1058 -16.71 16.30 -38.82
CA ALA A 1058 -15.35 15.94 -39.18
C ALA A 1058 -14.95 14.55 -38.63
N LEU A 1059 -15.34 14.25 -37.38
CA LEU A 1059 -15.10 12.95 -36.74
C LEU A 1059 -15.87 11.80 -37.43
N GLN A 1060 -17.12 12.04 -37.85
CA GLN A 1060 -17.87 11.09 -38.68
C GLN A 1060 -17.22 10.90 -40.06
N GLY A 1061 -16.69 11.99 -40.63
CA GLY A 1061 -15.99 11.98 -41.92
C GLY A 1061 -14.58 11.38 -41.92
N LEU A 1062 -14.07 10.88 -40.80
CA LEU A 1062 -12.72 10.28 -40.75
C LEU A 1062 -12.61 8.96 -41.54
N ARG A 1063 -13.71 8.19 -41.66
CA ARG A 1063 -13.73 6.92 -42.38
C ARG A 1063 -15.14 6.48 -42.78
N ASP A 1064 -15.31 6.03 -44.02
CA ASP A 1064 -16.59 5.53 -44.55
C ASP A 1064 -17.10 4.28 -43.80
N ASP A 1065 -16.19 3.45 -43.25
CA ASP A 1065 -16.50 2.23 -42.50
C ASP A 1065 -16.44 2.42 -40.96
N LEU A 1066 -16.59 3.65 -40.45
CA LEU A 1066 -16.56 3.93 -39.01
C LEU A 1066 -17.89 3.60 -38.30
N GLY A 1067 -17.85 2.70 -37.32
CA GLY A 1067 -18.96 2.49 -36.38
C GLY A 1067 -19.05 3.64 -35.39
N TRP A 1068 -20.19 4.35 -35.38
CA TRP A 1068 -20.39 5.58 -34.61
C TRP A 1068 -21.39 5.41 -33.48
N HIS A 1069 -20.94 5.62 -32.24
CA HIS A 1069 -21.78 5.66 -31.03
C HIS A 1069 -21.64 7.04 -30.38
N TYR A 1070 -22.72 7.63 -29.89
CA TYR A 1070 -22.73 9.04 -29.46
C TYR A 1070 -23.60 9.26 -28.22
N ALA A 1071 -23.02 9.93 -27.23
CA ALA A 1071 -23.68 10.34 -25.99
C ALA A 1071 -23.63 11.87 -25.81
N ALA A 1072 -24.79 12.44 -25.52
CA ALA A 1072 -24.99 13.86 -25.21
C ALA A 1072 -25.54 14.08 -23.78
N THR A 1073 -25.45 13.05 -22.93
CA THR A 1073 -25.73 13.09 -21.49
C THR A 1073 -24.67 12.26 -20.75
N ARG A 1074 -24.51 12.49 -19.45
CA ARG A 1074 -23.61 11.75 -18.57
C ARG A 1074 -23.97 10.27 -18.48
N ASP A 1075 -25.24 9.94 -18.27
CA ASP A 1075 -25.65 8.55 -18.08
C ASP A 1075 -25.72 7.77 -19.40
N ASP A 1076 -25.98 8.41 -20.55
CA ASP A 1076 -25.77 7.78 -21.87
C ASP A 1076 -24.30 7.40 -22.07
N ALA A 1077 -23.36 8.28 -21.71
CA ALA A 1077 -21.93 7.98 -21.85
C ALA A 1077 -21.49 6.81 -20.96
N LEU A 1078 -22.03 6.71 -19.74
CA LEU A 1078 -21.82 5.57 -18.85
C LEU A 1078 -22.43 4.28 -19.44
N ALA A 1079 -23.64 4.34 -20.00
CA ALA A 1079 -24.30 3.19 -20.64
C ALA A 1079 -23.54 2.72 -21.90
N LEU A 1080 -23.07 3.64 -22.77
CA LEU A 1080 -22.25 3.28 -23.93
C LEU A 1080 -20.89 2.68 -23.51
N MET A 1081 -20.28 3.18 -22.43
CA MET A 1081 -19.05 2.60 -21.88
C MET A 1081 -19.25 1.16 -21.37
N GLN A 1082 -20.44 0.81 -20.86
CA GLN A 1082 -20.77 -0.57 -20.46
C GLN A 1082 -21.14 -1.48 -21.66
N THR A 1083 -21.79 -0.94 -22.69
CA THR A 1083 -22.49 -1.74 -23.71
C THR A 1083 -21.86 -1.77 -25.10
N THR A 1084 -20.97 -0.82 -25.43
CA THR A 1084 -20.34 -0.75 -26.77
C THR A 1084 -18.95 -1.39 -26.80
N PRO A 1085 -18.61 -2.18 -27.84
CA PRO A 1085 -17.26 -2.69 -28.07
C PRO A 1085 -16.37 -1.58 -28.67
N ALA A 1086 -16.18 -0.50 -27.91
CA ALA A 1086 -15.43 0.68 -28.33
C ALA A 1086 -13.94 0.34 -28.55
N HIS A 1087 -13.43 0.68 -29.73
CA HIS A 1087 -11.98 0.64 -30.03
C HIS A 1087 -11.34 2.00 -29.71
N LEU A 1088 -12.14 3.06 -29.83
CA LEU A 1088 -11.82 4.44 -29.45
C LEU A 1088 -12.95 5.00 -28.58
N LEU A 1089 -12.59 5.67 -27.49
CA LEU A 1089 -13.52 6.42 -26.64
C LEU A 1089 -13.07 7.88 -26.54
N TYR A 1090 -13.80 8.78 -27.19
CA TYR A 1090 -13.43 10.18 -27.34
C TYR A 1090 -14.34 11.10 -26.53
N PHE A 1091 -13.76 11.86 -25.61
CA PHE A 1091 -14.46 12.84 -24.77
C PHE A 1091 -14.19 14.27 -25.26
N TYR A 1092 -15.26 14.97 -25.65
CA TYR A 1092 -15.23 16.38 -26.08
C TYR A 1092 -16.16 17.21 -25.19
N CYS A 1093 -15.71 17.44 -23.97
CA CYS A 1093 -16.54 17.82 -22.83
C CYS A 1093 -15.86 18.89 -21.96
N HIS A 1094 -16.49 19.33 -20.86
CA HIS A 1094 -15.73 20.01 -19.80
C HIS A 1094 -15.06 18.98 -18.88
N GLY A 1095 -14.11 19.40 -18.07
CA GLY A 1095 -13.60 18.68 -16.91
C GLY A 1095 -12.95 19.62 -15.92
N GLY A 1096 -12.47 19.11 -14.79
CA GLY A 1096 -11.83 19.97 -13.78
C GLY A 1096 -11.87 19.37 -12.39
N LEU A 1097 -11.83 20.24 -11.37
CA LEU A 1097 -11.90 19.86 -9.96
C LEU A 1097 -13.25 20.20 -9.34
N GLN A 1098 -13.78 19.28 -8.55
CA GLN A 1098 -14.75 19.59 -7.51
C GLN A 1098 -14.24 18.99 -6.20
N ASN A 1099 -13.89 19.83 -5.21
CA ASN A 1099 -13.32 19.41 -3.93
C ASN A 1099 -12.12 18.46 -4.09
N ASP A 1100 -11.14 18.87 -4.90
CA ASP A 1100 -9.94 18.11 -5.30
C ASP A 1100 -10.19 16.78 -6.07
N LEU A 1101 -11.46 16.41 -6.34
CA LEU A 1101 -11.81 15.27 -7.18
C LEU A 1101 -11.80 15.67 -8.67
N PRO A 1102 -11.02 14.99 -9.53
CA PRO A 1102 -11.00 15.23 -10.98
C PRO A 1102 -12.24 14.64 -11.66
N TYR A 1103 -12.81 15.38 -12.62
CA TYR A 1103 -14.05 14.97 -13.29
C TYR A 1103 -14.09 15.29 -14.79
N LEU A 1104 -15.02 14.64 -15.51
CA LEU A 1104 -15.51 15.02 -16.84
C LEU A 1104 -17.02 15.35 -16.77
N GLN A 1105 -17.45 16.45 -17.41
CA GLN A 1105 -18.86 16.84 -17.53
C GLN A 1105 -19.32 16.66 -18.98
N VAL A 1106 -19.90 15.50 -19.25
CA VAL A 1106 -20.65 15.18 -20.49
C VAL A 1106 -22.07 15.69 -20.33
N GLY A 1107 -22.69 16.13 -21.43
CA GLY A 1107 -24.03 16.72 -21.42
C GLY A 1107 -24.05 18.20 -21.04
N ALA A 1108 -25.17 18.64 -20.46
CA ALA A 1108 -25.46 20.07 -20.27
C ALA A 1108 -24.76 20.66 -19.03
N PRO A 1109 -24.45 21.97 -19.01
CA PRO A 1109 -23.91 22.67 -17.83
C PRO A 1109 -24.75 22.47 -16.56
N GLU A 1110 -26.07 22.34 -16.71
CA GLU A 1110 -27.05 22.17 -15.64
C GLU A 1110 -27.33 20.69 -15.28
N GLU A 1111 -26.72 19.76 -16.01
CA GLU A 1111 -26.89 18.32 -15.78
C GLU A 1111 -26.21 17.89 -14.48
N HIS A 1112 -26.88 17.04 -13.70
CA HIS A 1112 -26.47 16.77 -12.33
C HIS A 1112 -25.42 15.64 -12.24
N GLY A 1113 -24.23 16.01 -11.79
CA GLY A 1113 -23.11 15.10 -11.52
C GLY A 1113 -22.15 14.95 -12.69
N TYR A 1114 -21.09 14.18 -12.47
CA TYR A 1114 -19.95 14.09 -13.39
C TYR A 1114 -19.52 12.64 -13.61
N ILE A 1115 -18.52 12.42 -14.47
CA ILE A 1115 -17.81 11.13 -14.62
C ILE A 1115 -16.47 11.24 -13.88
N THR A 1116 -16.23 10.32 -12.93
CA THR A 1116 -15.09 10.31 -12.01
C THR A 1116 -14.51 8.90 -11.89
N ARG A 1117 -13.32 8.74 -11.27
CA ARG A 1117 -12.66 7.42 -11.14
C ARG A 1117 -13.51 6.37 -10.42
N ASP A 1118 -14.15 6.77 -9.33
CA ASP A 1118 -14.98 5.91 -8.49
C ASP A 1118 -16.23 5.42 -9.24
N LEU A 1119 -16.82 6.26 -10.11
CA LEU A 1119 -17.95 5.88 -10.93
C LEU A 1119 -17.64 4.78 -11.95
N LEU A 1120 -16.39 4.68 -12.44
CA LEU A 1120 -15.97 3.55 -13.28
C LEU A 1120 -16.10 2.21 -12.54
N ARG A 1121 -15.85 2.19 -11.21
CA ARG A 1121 -16.02 1.01 -10.36
C ARG A 1121 -17.48 0.79 -9.97
N ASN A 1122 -18.18 1.87 -9.60
CA ASN A 1122 -19.58 1.83 -9.17
C ASN A 1122 -20.52 1.35 -10.30
N ARG A 1123 -20.22 1.73 -11.55
CA ARG A 1123 -20.94 1.30 -12.76
C ARG A 1123 -20.38 0.01 -13.40
N ASP A 1124 -19.46 -0.70 -12.74
CA ASP A 1124 -18.82 -1.94 -13.25
C ASP A 1124 -18.31 -1.83 -14.70
N ILE A 1125 -17.68 -0.70 -15.05
CA ILE A 1125 -17.13 -0.46 -16.39
C ILE A 1125 -15.77 -1.15 -16.46
N PHE A 1126 -15.67 -2.27 -17.18
CA PHE A 1126 -14.44 -3.05 -17.35
C PHE A 1126 -14.34 -3.67 -18.76
N TRP A 1127 -13.44 -3.18 -19.60
CA TRP A 1127 -13.30 -3.63 -20.99
C TRP A 1127 -12.43 -4.89 -21.12
N THR A 1128 -13.03 -6.03 -21.45
CA THR A 1128 -12.30 -7.29 -21.69
C THR A 1128 -11.68 -7.33 -23.08
N ALA A 1129 -12.50 -7.19 -24.12
CA ALA A 1129 -12.11 -7.01 -25.52
C ALA A 1129 -13.25 -6.35 -26.33
N PRO A 1130 -12.96 -5.42 -27.27
CA PRO A 1130 -11.69 -4.70 -27.42
C PRO A 1130 -11.37 -3.85 -26.18
N GLN A 1131 -10.11 -3.44 -26.03
CA GLN A 1131 -9.69 -2.48 -24.99
C GLN A 1131 -9.53 -1.12 -25.65
N PRO A 1132 -10.36 -0.10 -25.34
CA PRO A 1132 -10.33 1.17 -26.06
C PRO A 1132 -9.06 1.97 -25.77
N LEU A 1133 -8.58 2.71 -26.76
CA LEU A 1133 -7.79 3.91 -26.51
C LEU A 1133 -8.76 5.03 -26.10
N VAL A 1134 -8.62 5.55 -24.88
CA VAL A 1134 -9.41 6.67 -24.38
C VAL A 1134 -8.71 7.99 -24.73
N PHE A 1135 -9.46 8.99 -25.19
CA PHE A 1135 -8.93 10.28 -25.60
C PHE A 1135 -9.72 11.38 -24.86
N LEU A 1136 -9.05 12.03 -23.90
CA LEU A 1136 -9.60 13.07 -23.04
C LEU A 1136 -9.30 14.44 -23.66
N ASN A 1137 -10.20 14.92 -24.51
CA ASN A 1137 -10.04 16.16 -25.27
C ASN A 1137 -10.96 17.29 -24.79
N GLY A 1138 -11.21 17.34 -23.48
CA GLY A 1138 -12.13 18.30 -22.90
C GLY A 1138 -11.48 19.61 -22.47
N CYS A 1139 -12.22 20.71 -22.61
CA CYS A 1139 -11.88 22.00 -22.01
C CYS A 1139 -11.75 21.83 -20.49
N HIS A 1140 -10.83 22.57 -19.86
CA HIS A 1140 -10.53 22.52 -18.42
C HIS A 1140 -10.09 21.18 -17.81
N THR A 1141 -10.13 20.05 -18.54
CA THR A 1141 -9.75 18.70 -18.04
C THR A 1141 -8.35 18.63 -17.43
N THR A 1142 -7.48 19.60 -17.73
CA THR A 1142 -6.11 19.76 -17.23
C THR A 1142 -5.81 21.22 -16.83
N ALA A 1143 -6.82 21.89 -16.28
CA ALA A 1143 -6.61 22.91 -15.24
C ALA A 1143 -6.15 22.29 -13.89
N LEU A 1144 -6.11 20.96 -13.85
CA LEU A 1144 -5.56 20.09 -12.81
C LEU A 1144 -4.03 20.22 -12.75
N GLU A 1145 -3.46 20.15 -11.55
CA GLU A 1145 -2.07 19.69 -11.44
C GLU A 1145 -2.02 18.16 -11.63
N PRO A 1146 -0.87 17.57 -12.04
CA PRO A 1146 -0.79 16.15 -12.42
C PRO A 1146 -1.33 15.18 -11.38
N GLU A 1147 -1.15 15.54 -10.10
CA GLU A 1147 -1.67 14.81 -8.93
C GLU A 1147 -3.12 14.37 -9.10
N GLN A 1148 -3.93 15.23 -9.72
CA GLN A 1148 -5.36 15.06 -9.90
C GLN A 1148 -5.67 14.48 -11.30
N ALA A 1149 -5.04 14.98 -12.37
CA ALA A 1149 -5.28 14.49 -13.74
C ALA A 1149 -5.04 12.99 -13.88
N LEU A 1150 -3.95 12.50 -13.28
CA LEU A 1150 -3.57 11.10 -13.41
C LEU A 1150 -4.44 10.16 -12.57
N ASN A 1151 -5.21 10.66 -11.60
CA ASN A 1151 -6.19 9.84 -10.89
C ASN A 1151 -7.34 9.41 -11.83
N LEU A 1152 -7.78 10.28 -12.73
CA LEU A 1152 -8.76 9.91 -13.77
C LEU A 1152 -8.15 8.98 -14.84
N VAL A 1153 -6.92 9.27 -15.30
CA VAL A 1153 -6.19 8.42 -16.27
C VAL A 1153 -5.97 7.00 -15.74
N SER A 1154 -5.47 6.87 -14.51
CA SER A 1154 -5.31 5.57 -13.85
C SER A 1154 -6.66 4.91 -13.55
N GLY A 1155 -7.74 5.68 -13.37
CA GLY A 1155 -9.10 5.16 -13.40
C GLY A 1155 -9.41 4.39 -14.69
N PHE A 1156 -9.20 4.99 -15.86
CA PHE A 1156 -9.45 4.31 -17.14
C PHE A 1156 -8.52 3.11 -17.38
N ILE A 1157 -7.25 3.18 -16.97
CA ILE A 1157 -6.26 2.10 -17.22
C ILE A 1157 -6.38 0.93 -16.21
N GLU A 1158 -6.57 1.22 -14.92
CA GLU A 1158 -6.55 0.22 -13.84
C GLU A 1158 -7.94 -0.23 -13.40
N THR A 1159 -8.93 0.69 -13.34
CA THR A 1159 -10.32 0.31 -13.03
C THR A 1159 -11.03 -0.20 -14.26
N ALA A 1160 -10.96 0.52 -15.39
CA ALA A 1160 -11.76 0.21 -16.59
C ALA A 1160 -11.06 -0.62 -17.68
N ASN A 1161 -9.76 -0.92 -17.53
CA ASN A 1161 -9.00 -1.81 -18.42
C ASN A 1161 -8.75 -1.24 -19.85
N ALA A 1162 -8.76 0.09 -20.04
CA ALA A 1162 -8.44 0.76 -21.31
C ALA A 1162 -7.04 0.39 -21.83
N ALA A 1163 -6.81 0.35 -23.15
CA ALA A 1163 -5.49 0.09 -23.74
C ALA A 1163 -4.46 1.20 -23.45
N GLY A 1164 -4.95 2.43 -23.22
CA GLY A 1164 -4.19 3.59 -22.82
C GLY A 1164 -5.07 4.84 -22.82
N VAL A 1165 -4.48 5.99 -22.44
CA VAL A 1165 -5.18 7.28 -22.44
C VAL A 1165 -4.34 8.34 -23.13
N LEU A 1166 -4.94 9.14 -24.00
CA LEU A 1166 -4.37 10.38 -24.51
C LEU A 1166 -5.00 11.56 -23.77
N GLY A 1167 -4.18 12.38 -23.11
CA GLY A 1167 -4.61 13.58 -22.37
C GLY A 1167 -3.78 14.80 -22.75
N THR A 1168 -3.80 15.82 -21.90
CA THR A 1168 -3.09 17.09 -22.11
C THR A 1168 -2.29 17.50 -20.86
N GLU A 1169 -1.38 18.46 -21.00
CA GLU A 1169 -0.55 19.02 -19.90
C GLU A 1169 -1.17 20.28 -19.29
N ILE A 1170 -2.03 20.96 -20.06
CA ILE A 1170 -2.71 22.22 -19.69
C ILE A 1170 -4.06 22.29 -20.39
N THR A 1171 -4.98 23.12 -19.87
CA THR A 1171 -6.25 23.47 -20.52
C THR A 1171 -6.11 23.69 -22.02
N VAL A 1172 -6.87 22.94 -22.81
CA VAL A 1172 -7.02 23.12 -24.26
C VAL A 1172 -8.33 23.83 -24.61
N PHE A 1173 -8.39 24.33 -25.84
CA PHE A 1173 -9.46 25.14 -26.41
C PHE A 1173 -9.92 24.51 -27.72
N GLU A 1174 -11.19 24.67 -28.11
CA GLU A 1174 -11.75 24.05 -29.32
C GLU A 1174 -10.85 24.13 -30.58
N PRO A 1175 -10.22 25.28 -30.96
CA PRO A 1175 -9.42 25.36 -32.19
C PRO A 1175 -8.20 24.44 -32.18
N LEU A 1176 -7.60 24.22 -31.01
CA LEU A 1176 -6.48 23.30 -30.80
C LEU A 1176 -6.98 21.86 -30.66
N ALA A 1177 -8.06 21.67 -29.90
CA ALA A 1177 -8.63 20.38 -29.57
C ALA A 1177 -9.13 19.65 -30.82
N CYS A 1178 -9.94 20.30 -31.65
CA CYS A 1178 -10.48 19.73 -32.88
C CYS A 1178 -9.36 19.34 -33.86
N ALA A 1179 -8.51 20.31 -34.22
CA ALA A 1179 -7.46 20.12 -35.23
C ALA A 1179 -6.42 19.06 -34.83
N PHE A 1180 -6.10 18.93 -33.53
CA PHE A 1180 -5.23 17.85 -33.07
C PHE A 1180 -5.92 16.48 -33.12
N ALA A 1181 -7.15 16.39 -32.61
CA ALA A 1181 -7.87 15.12 -32.55
C ALA A 1181 -8.24 14.58 -33.92
N GLU A 1182 -8.65 15.43 -34.86
CA GLU A 1182 -9.00 15.02 -36.23
C GLU A 1182 -7.82 14.33 -36.92
N GLU A 1183 -6.63 14.94 -37.00
CA GLU A 1183 -5.46 14.31 -37.63
C GLU A 1183 -4.93 13.12 -36.81
N CYS A 1184 -4.94 13.18 -35.48
CA CYS A 1184 -4.45 12.08 -34.63
C CYS A 1184 -5.35 10.84 -34.72
N LEU A 1185 -6.68 11.01 -34.70
CA LEU A 1185 -7.65 9.93 -34.82
C LEU A 1185 -7.67 9.37 -36.24
N ARG A 1186 -7.59 10.21 -37.27
CA ARG A 1186 -7.49 9.78 -38.68
C ARG A 1186 -6.30 8.83 -38.88
N LEU A 1187 -5.12 9.23 -38.40
CA LEU A 1187 -3.92 8.40 -38.49
C LEU A 1187 -4.03 7.09 -37.72
N PHE A 1188 -4.57 7.12 -36.50
CA PHE A 1188 -4.73 5.91 -35.69
C PHE A 1188 -5.78 4.95 -36.27
N LEU A 1189 -6.85 5.47 -36.91
CA LEU A 1189 -7.81 4.71 -37.71
C LEU A 1189 -7.15 4.05 -38.93
N ASP A 1190 -6.19 4.73 -39.57
CA ASP A 1190 -5.34 4.21 -40.64
C ASP A 1190 -4.18 3.31 -40.14
N GLU A 1191 -4.37 2.65 -38.99
CA GLU A 1191 -3.45 1.65 -38.39
C GLU A 1191 -2.05 2.19 -38.01
N VAL A 1192 -1.85 3.52 -38.04
CA VAL A 1192 -0.59 4.16 -37.64
C VAL A 1192 -0.41 4.09 -36.11
N PRO A 1193 0.78 3.70 -35.59
CA PRO A 1193 1.05 3.67 -34.16
C PRO A 1193 0.83 5.02 -33.47
N ILE A 1194 0.23 5.03 -32.28
CA ILE A 1194 -0.23 6.23 -31.58
C ILE A 1194 0.89 7.25 -31.31
N GLY A 1195 2.12 6.78 -31.07
CA GLY A 1195 3.28 7.65 -30.88
C GLY A 1195 3.72 8.38 -32.17
N GLU A 1196 3.50 7.78 -33.34
CA GLU A 1196 3.65 8.48 -34.63
C GLU A 1196 2.44 9.38 -34.91
N ALA A 1197 1.21 8.90 -34.69
CA ALA A 1197 -0.01 9.67 -34.90
C ALA A 1197 0.00 10.99 -34.10
N VAL A 1198 0.33 10.93 -32.81
CA VAL A 1198 0.54 12.10 -31.93
C VAL A 1198 1.64 13.01 -32.48
N ARG A 1199 2.81 12.46 -32.85
CA ARG A 1199 3.92 13.27 -33.41
C ARG A 1199 3.51 13.98 -34.70
N ARG A 1200 2.74 13.32 -35.57
CA ARG A 1200 2.28 13.89 -36.85
C ARG A 1200 1.24 14.96 -36.64
N ALA A 1201 0.23 14.75 -35.78
CA ALA A 1201 -0.73 15.78 -35.41
C ALA A 1201 -0.05 17.03 -34.80
N ARG A 1202 1.01 16.84 -33.99
CA ARG A 1202 1.87 17.94 -33.51
C ARG A 1202 2.55 18.71 -34.66
N LEU A 1203 3.09 18.01 -35.65
CA LEU A 1203 3.75 18.62 -36.81
C LEU A 1203 2.75 19.33 -37.75
N THR A 1204 1.52 18.82 -37.88
CA THR A 1204 0.45 19.47 -38.65
C THR A 1204 0.06 20.80 -38.02
N LEU A 1205 -0.19 20.85 -36.70
CA LEU A 1205 -0.42 22.12 -35.99
C LEU A 1205 0.75 23.11 -36.16
N LEU A 1206 1.99 22.61 -36.09
CA LEU A 1206 3.18 23.44 -36.26
C LEU A 1206 3.33 23.97 -37.70
N GLN A 1207 2.90 23.21 -38.72
CA GLN A 1207 2.83 23.64 -40.12
C GLN A 1207 1.82 24.79 -40.31
N ASP A 1208 0.76 24.83 -39.50
CA ASP A 1208 -0.22 25.92 -39.41
C ASP A 1208 0.22 27.05 -38.44
N GLY A 1209 1.45 26.98 -37.91
CA GLY A 1209 2.04 28.03 -37.06
C GLY A 1209 1.63 27.97 -35.58
N ASN A 1210 1.16 26.81 -35.09
CA ASN A 1210 0.76 26.59 -33.71
C ASN A 1210 1.68 25.57 -33.00
N PRO A 1211 2.51 25.98 -32.01
CA PRO A 1211 3.43 25.08 -31.33
C PRO A 1211 2.75 24.20 -30.26
N LEU A 1212 1.47 24.45 -29.94
CA LEU A 1212 0.80 23.89 -28.76
C LEU A 1212 0.32 22.45 -28.92
N GLY A 1213 0.61 21.77 -30.03
CA GLY A 1213 0.53 20.30 -30.07
C GLY A 1213 1.41 19.63 -28.99
N LEU A 1214 2.45 20.32 -28.51
CA LEU A 1214 3.28 19.87 -27.39
C LEU A 1214 2.51 19.69 -26.06
N VAL A 1215 1.29 20.20 -25.92
CA VAL A 1215 0.47 19.95 -24.71
C VAL A 1215 -0.05 18.52 -24.62
N TYR A 1216 -0.16 17.77 -25.72
CA TYR A 1216 -0.75 16.44 -25.69
C TYR A 1216 0.21 15.40 -25.09
N ILE A 1217 -0.28 14.55 -24.20
CA ILE A 1217 0.51 13.58 -23.45
C ILE A 1217 -0.07 12.15 -23.57
N PRO A 1218 0.66 11.21 -24.21
CA PRO A 1218 0.20 9.84 -24.46
C PRO A 1218 0.53 8.90 -23.28
N PHE A 1219 -0.43 8.66 -22.39
CA PHE A 1219 -0.36 7.66 -21.32
C PHE A 1219 -0.63 6.24 -21.84
N VAL A 1220 0.25 5.80 -22.74
CA VAL A 1220 0.13 4.57 -23.54
C VAL A 1220 1.52 4.18 -24.07
N ILE A 1221 1.71 2.92 -24.51
CA ILE A 1221 2.91 2.57 -25.28
C ILE A 1221 2.86 3.23 -26.66
N ALA A 1222 3.96 3.84 -27.09
CA ALA A 1222 4.04 4.57 -28.36
C ALA A 1222 3.79 3.69 -29.60
N SER A 1223 3.98 2.37 -29.49
CA SER A 1223 3.73 1.41 -30.58
C SER A 1223 2.29 0.88 -30.64
N LEU A 1224 1.36 1.32 -29.77
CA LEU A 1224 -0.04 0.87 -29.84
C LEU A 1224 -0.65 1.27 -31.19
N ARG A 1225 -1.27 0.34 -31.89
CA ARG A 1225 -2.04 0.55 -33.13
C ARG A 1225 -3.33 -0.27 -33.13
N MET A 1226 -4.29 0.07 -33.99
CA MET A 1226 -5.33 -0.89 -34.39
C MET A 1226 -4.79 -1.86 -35.43
N VAL A 1227 -5.31 -3.10 -35.45
CA VAL A 1227 -5.00 -4.12 -36.46
C VAL A 1227 -6.27 -4.85 -36.85
N ARG A 1228 -6.56 -4.92 -38.15
CA ARG A 1228 -7.66 -5.74 -38.68
C ARG A 1228 -7.40 -7.23 -38.45
N ALA A 1229 -8.40 -7.93 -37.92
CA ALA A 1229 -8.33 -9.36 -37.71
C ALA A 1229 -8.24 -10.10 -39.06
N GLY A 1230 -7.10 -10.75 -39.32
CA GLY A 1230 -7.03 -11.75 -40.38
C GLY A 1230 -7.96 -12.94 -40.07
N PRO A 1231 -8.37 -13.73 -41.08
CA PRO A 1231 -9.21 -14.91 -40.86
C PRO A 1231 -8.53 -15.86 -39.88
N GLN A 1232 -9.11 -16.00 -38.69
CA GLN A 1232 -8.54 -16.83 -37.64
C GLN A 1232 -8.49 -18.30 -38.09
N ALA A 1233 -7.39 -18.98 -37.81
CA ALA A 1233 -7.40 -20.44 -37.81
C ALA A 1233 -8.35 -20.90 -36.70
N PRO A 1234 -9.17 -21.97 -36.92
CA PRO A 1234 -10.22 -22.34 -36.00
C PRO A 1234 -9.67 -22.67 -34.61
N SER A 1235 -10.41 -22.25 -33.58
CA SER A 1235 -10.09 -22.48 -32.17
C SER A 1235 -9.82 -23.96 -31.88
N PRO A 1236 -8.84 -24.30 -31.02
CA PRO A 1236 -8.51 -25.68 -30.66
C PRO A 1236 -9.57 -26.28 -29.70
N GLY A 1237 -10.79 -26.46 -30.23
CA GLY A 1237 -11.97 -26.98 -29.56
C GLY A 1237 -13.08 -27.46 -30.51
N GLU A 1238 -12.95 -27.24 -31.83
CA GLU A 1238 -13.88 -27.75 -32.87
C GLU A 1238 -13.23 -28.79 -33.80
N ALA A 1239 -12.38 -29.67 -33.25
CA ALA A 1239 -11.73 -30.78 -33.95
C ALA A 1239 -11.55 -32.02 -33.05
#